data_AF-A0A8B8B0E7-F1
#
_entry.id   AF-A0A8B8B0E7-F1
#
_cell.length_a   1.000
_cell.length_b   1.000
_cell.length_c   1.000
_cell.angle_alpha   90.00
_cell.angle_beta   90.00
_cell.angle_gamma   90.00
#
_symmetry.space_group_name_H-M   'P 1'
#
loop_
_entity.id
_entity.type
_entity.pdbx_description
1 polymer ?
#
loop_
_entity_poly.entity_id
_entity_poly.type
_entity_poly.pdbx_seq_one_letter_code
_entity_poly.pdbx_strand_id
1 'polypeptide(L)'
;MSSRYNQCFLVVLRCAIICISFRLTDVSALDRKIKRSNNYGYDFNVTPVERCPMNKSEHEKAEIRMGCNESQSYHCIPDKNHSTLIEFCYRKKQSLIQSGKCLELADTGYLNNVNCENFTVGCPDTHYLSNEIYNYTACLSVAFGCFTADKACLKEKCLEVTTTKPESTSVEGDDESMTTVSDVLKAFQKAPEHGCHPGYIVALVLCIIFFITTSALAVALCCEKRKKRKLKEEEINKEGGYEILPLKPTNKEELPLLIQECKKNSFQKKPKDSKDSYLERTSGMQIRGFKDLHHYAKVGNNDKFKEEFSSVENRDLRTRDGRNCLHIAAYFGHLDICEHILRENKILFLSKDNNKMNPAHWAALGGKTSVLELMLKYGCDLEEKTDPYEENIVLFACIGNSLEVCEFAERNFPALLRAKNREGWNPIQYAAKSGYLKILNFLYDNKVDCKSKSDKTGKNCLHSACENGHLDICNCILSKEPDLISEIDINKQHVGHFAAKSGNSEILSALLTKTDKHFLKMASKDNINILHVACKYANLEFCKQLKELNILNDLCQETTEKGWNAALFITERSVDEDNRIKILELLVEDDLIDVYHVSRAGKTILYNAYGNQSIKLVNYLLDHYPDLKGIERALDPKQAIKSQEISEIFEKRLRTEKSKRGSFFPRFRRNW
;
A
#
# COMPACT_ATOMS: atom_id res chain seq x y z
N MET A 1 -66.21 9.05 2.71
CA MET A 1 -65.14 8.99 3.74
C MET A 1 -63.83 8.44 3.18
N SER A 2 -63.40 8.90 2.00
CA SER A 2 -62.19 8.42 1.30
C SER A 2 -61.03 9.44 1.32
N SER A 3 -61.10 10.46 2.17
CA SER A 3 -60.07 11.51 2.28
C SER A 3 -59.25 11.42 3.58
N ARG A 4 -59.72 10.68 4.61
CA ARG A 4 -58.98 10.46 5.87
C ARG A 4 -58.00 9.27 5.82
N TYR A 5 -58.26 8.27 4.97
CA TYR A 5 -57.32 7.15 4.77
C TYR A 5 -56.06 7.57 4.01
N ASN A 6 -56.16 8.52 3.08
CA ASN A 6 -55.00 9.04 2.35
C ASN A 6 -54.10 9.96 3.19
N GLN A 7 -54.64 10.65 4.21
CA GLN A 7 -53.81 11.43 5.13
C GLN A 7 -53.08 10.55 6.16
N CYS A 8 -53.71 9.49 6.67
CA CYS A 8 -53.01 8.49 7.49
C CYS A 8 -51.96 7.72 6.69
N PHE A 9 -52.24 7.37 5.42
CA PHE A 9 -51.25 6.72 4.55
C PHE A 9 -50.08 7.66 4.24
N LEU A 10 -50.32 8.96 4.01
CA LEU A 10 -49.25 9.93 3.81
C LEU A 10 -48.46 10.26 5.09
N VAL A 11 -49.07 10.18 6.27
CA VAL A 11 -48.35 10.32 7.55
C VAL A 11 -47.55 9.06 7.88
N VAL A 12 -48.08 7.87 7.63
CA VAL A 12 -47.35 6.61 7.76
C VAL A 12 -46.26 6.49 6.69
N LEU A 13 -46.47 7.01 5.48
CA LEU A 13 -45.46 7.07 4.42
C LEU A 13 -44.42 8.17 4.72
N ARG A 14 -44.80 9.29 5.35
CA ARG A 14 -43.84 10.30 5.83
C ARG A 14 -43.08 9.83 7.06
N CYS A 15 -43.69 9.08 7.97
CA CYS A 15 -42.99 8.44 9.08
C CYS A 15 -42.17 7.24 8.61
N ALA A 16 -42.57 6.51 7.56
CA ALA A 16 -41.77 5.48 6.93
C ALA A 16 -40.63 6.09 6.11
N ILE A 17 -40.83 7.24 5.45
CA ILE A 17 -39.77 7.99 4.79
C ILE A 17 -38.86 8.66 5.82
N ILE A 18 -39.35 9.11 6.97
CA ILE A 18 -38.56 9.62 8.10
C ILE A 18 -37.84 8.47 8.82
N CYS A 19 -38.40 7.26 8.90
CA CYS A 19 -37.73 6.07 9.44
C CYS A 19 -36.81 5.38 8.43
N ILE A 20 -37.03 5.57 7.12
CA ILE A 20 -36.11 5.18 6.05
C ILE A 20 -35.03 6.24 5.90
N SER A 21 -35.29 7.52 6.18
CA SER A 21 -34.24 8.54 6.29
C SER A 21 -33.54 8.52 7.64
N PHE A 22 -34.16 8.03 8.73
CA PHE A 22 -33.47 7.66 9.97
C PHE A 22 -32.75 6.32 9.90
N ARG A 23 -33.20 5.36 9.07
CA ARG A 23 -32.38 4.18 8.72
C ARG A 23 -31.33 4.48 7.66
N LEU A 24 -31.48 5.51 6.84
CA LEU A 24 -30.42 6.03 5.97
C LEU A 24 -29.52 7.05 6.68
N THR A 25 -29.88 7.52 7.89
CA THR A 25 -28.97 8.25 8.77
C THR A 25 -28.37 7.39 9.89
N ASP A 26 -28.97 6.28 10.33
CA ASP A 26 -28.37 5.35 11.33
C ASP A 26 -27.83 4.03 10.77
N VAL A 27 -27.99 3.72 9.48
CA VAL A 27 -27.06 2.80 8.76
C VAL A 27 -25.87 3.57 8.17
N SER A 28 -25.79 4.88 8.44
CA SER A 28 -24.61 5.70 8.13
C SER A 28 -23.74 6.04 9.34
N ALA A 29 -24.00 5.41 10.50
CA ALA A 29 -23.26 5.60 11.75
C ALA A 29 -22.58 4.33 12.28
N LEU A 30 -22.66 3.20 11.57
CA LEU A 30 -21.81 2.02 11.82
C LEU A 30 -20.95 1.60 10.61
N ASP A 31 -20.89 2.46 9.58
CA ASP A 31 -20.01 2.29 8.42
C ASP A 31 -19.52 3.64 7.88
N ARG A 32 -18.91 4.45 8.76
CA ARG A 32 -18.09 5.62 8.36
C ARG A 32 -16.76 5.62 9.09
N LYS A 33 -15.83 4.81 8.59
CA LYS A 33 -14.41 5.20 8.57
C LYS A 33 -13.60 4.55 7.44
N ILE A 34 -14.25 4.16 6.35
CA ILE A 34 -13.60 3.74 5.11
C ILE A 34 -14.38 4.38 3.95
N LYS A 35 -13.67 5.10 3.07
CA LYS A 35 -14.13 5.95 1.95
C LYS A 35 -14.69 7.33 2.32
N ARG A 36 -13.77 8.25 2.56
CA ARG A 36 -13.45 9.34 1.62
C ARG A 36 -12.08 9.88 2.03
N SER A 37 -11.03 9.19 1.61
CA SER A 37 -9.87 9.95 1.18
C SER A 37 -9.92 9.91 -0.33
N ASN A 38 -9.76 11.05 -0.99
CA ASN A 38 -9.20 11.03 -2.33
C ASN A 38 -7.89 10.23 -2.29
N ASN A 39 -7.36 9.77 -3.42
CA ASN A 39 -6.12 8.97 -3.49
C ASN A 39 -4.89 9.58 -2.76
N TYR A 40 -5.02 10.78 -2.17
CA TYR A 40 -4.01 11.55 -1.45
C TYR A 40 -4.17 11.60 0.08
N GLY A 41 -5.22 11.01 0.68
CA GLY A 41 -5.33 10.89 2.14
C GLY A 41 -6.02 12.04 2.90
N TYR A 42 -6.62 13.02 2.21
CA TYR A 42 -7.29 14.18 2.83
C TYR A 42 -8.81 13.97 3.06
N ASP A 43 -9.36 14.63 4.08
CA ASP A 43 -10.77 14.59 4.55
C ASP A 43 -11.75 15.33 3.62
N PHE A 44 -11.24 15.98 2.59
CA PHE A 44 -12.02 16.68 1.57
C PHE A 44 -11.44 16.46 0.18
N ASN A 45 -12.20 16.83 -0.85
CA ASN A 45 -11.79 16.58 -2.22
C ASN A 45 -10.62 17.49 -2.61
N VAL A 46 -9.50 16.86 -2.98
CA VAL A 46 -8.37 17.49 -3.66
C VAL A 46 -8.21 16.93 -5.07
N THR A 47 -7.77 17.76 -6.00
CA THR A 47 -7.50 17.38 -7.38
C THR A 47 -6.04 17.69 -7.70
N PRO A 48 -5.24 16.74 -8.21
CA PRO A 48 -3.88 17.03 -8.64
C PRO A 48 -3.91 17.92 -9.88
N VAL A 49 -3.01 18.89 -9.95
CA VAL A 49 -2.86 19.78 -11.10
C VAL A 49 -1.39 19.89 -11.49
N GLU A 50 -1.14 20.07 -12.77
CA GLU A 50 0.23 20.31 -13.25
C GLU A 50 0.70 21.73 -12.93
N ARG A 51 -0.23 22.67 -12.76
CA ARG A 51 0.07 24.09 -12.51
C ARG A 51 -1.03 24.77 -11.71
N CYS A 52 -0.60 25.55 -10.72
CA CYS A 52 -1.47 26.47 -9.97
C CYS A 52 -1.69 27.80 -10.72
N PRO A 53 -2.79 28.52 -10.44
CA PRO A 53 -3.02 29.87 -10.94
C PRO A 53 -1.86 30.81 -10.65
N MET A 54 -1.51 31.66 -11.60
CA MET A 54 -0.35 32.56 -11.54
C MET A 54 -0.71 34.03 -11.32
N ASN A 55 -2.00 34.34 -11.29
CA ASN A 55 -2.52 35.68 -11.05
C ASN A 55 -3.94 35.60 -10.51
N LYS A 56 -4.44 36.74 -10.02
CA LYS A 56 -5.79 36.85 -9.43
C LYS A 56 -6.90 36.40 -10.39
N SER A 57 -6.81 36.73 -11.67
CA SER A 57 -7.85 36.37 -12.65
C SER A 57 -7.91 34.85 -12.89
N GLU A 58 -6.75 34.18 -13.00
CA GLU A 58 -6.69 32.71 -13.10
C GLU A 58 -7.21 32.05 -11.82
N HIS A 59 -6.92 32.63 -10.65
CA HIS A 59 -7.38 32.12 -9.37
C HIS A 59 -8.90 32.20 -9.25
N GLU A 60 -9.50 33.35 -9.59
CA GLU A 60 -10.96 33.54 -9.60
C GLU A 60 -11.66 32.59 -10.60
N LYS A 61 -11.07 32.37 -11.78
CA LYS A 61 -11.57 31.39 -12.74
C LYS A 61 -11.50 29.96 -12.22
N ALA A 62 -10.41 29.60 -11.54
CA ALA A 62 -10.26 28.26 -10.94
C ALA A 62 -11.24 28.05 -9.79
N GLU A 63 -11.49 29.08 -8.98
CA GLU A 63 -12.49 29.06 -7.91
C GLU A 63 -13.91 28.82 -8.43
N ILE A 64 -14.29 29.51 -9.52
CA ILE A 64 -15.58 29.30 -10.19
C ILE A 64 -15.65 27.90 -10.80
N ARG A 65 -14.58 27.45 -11.48
CA ARG A 65 -14.50 26.11 -12.09
C ARG A 65 -14.65 25.00 -11.05
N MET A 66 -14.04 25.16 -9.88
CA MET A 66 -14.11 24.19 -8.79
C MET A 66 -15.45 24.25 -8.01
N GLY A 67 -16.27 25.28 -8.25
CA GLY A 67 -17.57 25.43 -7.60
C GLY A 67 -17.46 25.62 -6.09
N CYS A 68 -16.48 26.40 -5.61
CA CYS A 68 -16.34 26.67 -4.19
C CYS A 68 -17.56 27.46 -3.66
N ASN A 69 -18.15 27.02 -2.55
CA ASN A 69 -19.31 27.70 -1.93
C ASN A 69 -18.91 29.05 -1.32
N GLU A 70 -19.88 29.92 -0.99
CA GLU A 70 -19.63 31.25 -0.39
C GLU A 70 -18.79 31.24 0.90
N SER A 71 -18.81 30.12 1.63
CA SER A 71 -18.05 29.87 2.86
C SER A 71 -16.69 29.19 2.64
N GLN A 72 -16.28 28.98 1.39
CA GLN A 72 -15.03 28.37 0.99
C GLN A 72 -14.19 29.33 0.12
N SER A 73 -12.90 29.06 0.01
CA SER A 73 -11.97 29.69 -0.92
C SER A 73 -11.15 28.64 -1.66
N TYR A 74 -10.82 28.93 -2.92
CA TYR A 74 -9.92 28.09 -3.69
C TYR A 74 -8.48 28.16 -3.18
N HIS A 75 -7.82 27.00 -3.12
CA HIS A 75 -6.39 26.89 -2.82
C HIS A 75 -5.73 25.96 -3.82
N CYS A 76 -4.49 26.28 -4.19
CA CYS A 76 -3.63 25.41 -4.95
C CYS A 76 -2.22 25.47 -4.35
N ILE A 77 -1.76 24.36 -3.80
CA ILE A 77 -0.50 24.25 -3.03
C ILE A 77 0.11 22.86 -3.20
N PRO A 78 1.39 22.65 -2.84
CA PRO A 78 1.98 21.32 -2.81
C PRO A 78 1.26 20.37 -1.84
N ASP A 79 1.24 19.09 -2.20
CA ASP A 79 0.80 18.03 -1.29
C ASP A 79 1.82 17.83 -0.15
N LYS A 80 1.42 17.11 0.92
CA LYS A 80 2.28 16.85 2.10
C LYS A 80 3.66 16.25 1.78
N ASN A 81 3.78 15.52 0.66
CA ASN A 81 5.02 14.87 0.24
C ASN A 81 5.85 15.76 -0.69
N HIS A 82 5.40 16.98 -1.00
CA HIS A 82 6.03 17.90 -1.95
C HIS A 82 6.29 17.28 -3.33
N SER A 83 5.38 16.41 -3.76
CA SER A 83 5.50 15.57 -4.96
C SER A 83 4.59 16.03 -6.09
N THR A 84 3.48 16.69 -5.77
CA THR A 84 2.51 17.19 -6.76
C THR A 84 1.80 18.44 -6.26
N LEU A 85 1.31 19.28 -7.17
CA LEU A 85 0.42 20.37 -6.82
C LEU A 85 -1.01 19.85 -6.74
N ILE A 86 -1.74 20.29 -5.72
CA ILE A 86 -3.14 19.94 -5.52
C ILE A 86 -3.99 21.19 -5.40
N GLU A 87 -5.16 21.15 -6.01
CA GLU A 87 -6.17 22.19 -5.89
C GLU A 87 -7.41 21.70 -5.15
N PHE A 88 -8.04 22.59 -4.38
CA PHE A 88 -9.21 22.27 -3.56
C PHE A 88 -9.94 23.51 -3.06
N CYS A 89 -11.20 23.33 -2.66
CA CYS A 89 -11.98 24.34 -1.94
C CYS A 89 -11.83 24.14 -0.42
N TYR A 90 -11.30 25.13 0.28
CA TYR A 90 -11.08 25.08 1.73
C TYR A 90 -11.95 26.10 2.47
N ARG A 91 -12.18 25.92 3.78
CA ARG A 91 -12.97 26.88 4.57
C ARG A 91 -12.35 28.27 4.47
N LYS A 92 -13.18 29.28 4.21
CA LYS A 92 -12.81 30.69 4.02
C LYS A 92 -12.38 31.33 5.35
N LYS A 93 -11.26 30.86 5.89
CA LYS A 93 -10.57 31.44 7.05
C LYS A 93 -9.23 31.94 6.53
N GLN A 94 -9.20 33.21 6.11
CA GLN A 94 -7.98 33.87 5.66
C GLN A 94 -6.94 33.78 6.80
N SER A 95 -5.95 32.93 6.60
CA SER A 95 -4.88 32.73 7.56
C SER A 95 -3.72 33.60 7.10
N LEU A 96 -3.29 34.51 7.97
CA LEU A 96 -2.13 35.37 7.72
C LEU A 96 -0.86 34.52 7.88
N ILE A 97 -0.09 34.41 6.81
CA ILE A 97 1.16 33.67 6.76
C ILE A 97 2.31 34.64 6.95
N GLN A 98 3.25 34.31 7.83
CA GLN A 98 4.41 35.14 8.13
C GLN A 98 5.45 35.06 7.01
N SER A 99 6.24 36.13 6.83
CA SER A 99 7.42 36.12 5.96
C SER A 99 8.34 34.94 6.32
N GLY A 100 8.99 34.36 5.31
CA GLY A 100 9.84 33.17 5.48
C GLY A 100 9.07 31.84 5.62
N LYS A 101 7.75 31.83 5.41
CA LYS A 101 6.92 30.61 5.48
C LYS A 101 6.06 30.42 4.24
N CYS A 102 5.90 29.17 3.82
CA CYS A 102 5.00 28.73 2.77
C CYS A 102 3.85 27.88 3.34
N LEU A 103 2.78 27.68 2.56
CA LEU A 103 1.66 26.82 2.97
C LEU A 103 1.80 25.41 2.41
N GLU A 104 1.53 24.42 3.25
CA GLU A 104 1.32 23.03 2.84
C GLU A 104 -0.05 22.53 3.33
N LEU A 105 -0.58 21.50 2.67
CA LEU A 105 -1.70 20.74 3.20
C LEU A 105 -1.18 19.54 3.98
N ALA A 106 -1.23 19.59 5.32
CA ALA A 106 -0.76 18.53 6.20
C ALA A 106 -1.86 17.54 6.59
N ASP A 107 -1.44 16.29 6.86
CA ASP A 107 -2.27 15.18 7.36
C ASP A 107 -3.56 14.97 6.58
N THR A 108 -4.70 14.93 7.26
CA THR A 108 -6.03 14.72 6.68
C THR A 108 -6.71 16.02 6.28
N GLY A 109 -6.02 17.17 6.27
CA GLY A 109 -6.59 18.39 5.69
C GLY A 109 -6.47 19.67 6.51
N TYR A 110 -5.34 19.89 7.20
CA TYR A 110 -5.07 21.17 7.85
C TYR A 110 -4.01 21.96 7.07
N LEU A 111 -4.26 23.24 6.83
CA LEU A 111 -3.26 24.14 6.27
C LEU A 111 -2.17 24.40 7.33
N ASN A 112 -0.94 24.01 7.02
CA ASN A 112 0.22 24.17 7.90
C ASN A 112 1.24 25.11 7.24
N ASN A 113 2.15 25.66 8.06
CA ASN A 113 3.19 26.57 7.60
C ASN A 113 4.55 25.88 7.58
N VAL A 114 5.22 25.90 6.44
CA VAL A 114 6.55 25.30 6.21
C VAL A 114 7.59 26.41 6.15
N ASN A 115 8.73 26.22 6.82
CA ASN A 115 9.86 27.13 6.65
C ASN A 115 10.53 26.88 5.29
N CYS A 116 10.59 27.92 4.44
CA CYS A 116 11.14 27.83 3.09
C CYS A 116 12.62 28.23 3.00
N GLU A 117 13.32 28.48 4.13
CA GLU A 117 14.73 28.94 4.15
C GLU A 117 15.68 28.07 3.30
N ASN A 118 15.35 26.79 3.12
CA ASN A 118 16.14 25.84 2.33
C ASN A 118 15.62 25.62 0.90
N PHE A 119 14.62 26.38 0.44
CA PHE A 119 14.07 26.25 -0.91
C PHE A 119 15.00 26.92 -1.93
N THR A 120 15.20 26.27 -3.07
CA THR A 120 16.12 26.72 -4.13
C THR A 120 15.72 28.06 -4.77
N VAL A 121 14.43 28.42 -4.72
CA VAL A 121 13.87 29.64 -5.34
C VAL A 121 13.63 30.76 -4.30
N GLY A 122 13.98 30.54 -3.03
CA GLY A 122 13.84 31.53 -1.95
C GLY A 122 12.50 31.50 -1.22
N CYS A 123 12.23 32.54 -0.42
CA CYS A 123 11.08 32.66 0.48
C CYS A 123 10.24 33.92 0.23
N PRO A 124 8.97 33.96 0.66
CA PRO A 124 8.21 35.19 0.76
C PRO A 124 8.86 36.20 1.72
N ASP A 125 9.21 37.38 1.23
CA ASP A 125 9.80 38.46 2.04
C ASP A 125 8.75 39.27 2.83
N THR A 126 7.47 39.13 2.49
CA THR A 126 6.34 39.81 3.13
C THR A 126 5.28 38.82 3.59
N HIS A 127 4.45 39.25 4.55
CA HIS A 127 3.31 38.46 5.02
C HIS A 127 2.24 38.41 3.91
N TYR A 128 1.50 37.32 3.83
CA TYR A 128 0.45 37.15 2.82
C TYR A 128 -0.74 36.36 3.34
N LEU A 129 -1.89 36.50 2.68
CA LEU A 129 -3.08 35.72 3.03
C LEU A 129 -3.05 34.37 2.31
N SER A 130 -3.60 33.33 2.93
CA SER A 130 -3.55 31.96 2.41
C SER A 130 -4.11 31.77 0.99
N ASN A 131 -5.04 32.61 0.55
CA ASN A 131 -5.61 32.61 -0.80
C ASN A 131 -4.78 33.42 -1.81
N GLU A 132 -3.75 34.15 -1.39
CA GLU A 132 -2.86 34.97 -2.23
C GLU A 132 -1.53 34.27 -2.55
N ILE A 133 -1.43 32.96 -2.28
CA ILE A 133 -0.19 32.20 -2.49
C ILE A 133 0.29 32.22 -3.95
N TYR A 134 -0.60 32.46 -4.92
CA TYR A 134 -0.24 32.62 -6.33
C TYR A 134 0.72 33.79 -6.60
N ASN A 135 0.81 34.76 -5.68
CA ASN A 135 1.79 35.84 -5.77
C ASN A 135 3.21 35.41 -5.36
N TYR A 136 3.37 34.21 -4.78
CA TYR A 136 4.61 33.71 -4.19
C TYR A 136 5.02 32.39 -4.83
N THR A 137 5.52 32.49 -6.06
CA THR A 137 5.89 31.36 -6.93
C THR A 137 6.92 30.41 -6.30
N ALA A 138 7.81 30.92 -5.44
CA ALA A 138 8.77 30.11 -4.70
C ALA A 138 8.09 29.08 -3.77
N CYS A 139 6.94 29.41 -3.19
CA CYS A 139 6.15 28.50 -2.36
C CYS A 139 5.39 27.44 -3.17
N LEU A 140 5.23 27.63 -4.48
CA LEU A 140 4.59 26.69 -5.38
C LEU A 140 5.61 25.78 -6.11
N SER A 141 6.91 25.99 -5.87
CA SER A 141 8.01 25.37 -6.63
C SER A 141 8.80 24.30 -5.84
N VAL A 142 8.17 23.59 -4.90
CA VAL A 142 8.93 22.92 -3.83
C VAL A 142 9.70 21.65 -4.25
N ALA A 143 11.03 21.73 -4.06
CA ALA A 143 12.04 20.72 -3.73
C ALA A 143 12.62 19.68 -4.74
N PHE A 144 11.91 19.12 -5.73
CA PHE A 144 12.53 18.08 -6.60
C PHE A 144 12.07 18.05 -8.06
N GLY A 145 11.94 19.21 -8.69
CA GLY A 145 11.59 19.26 -10.11
C GLY A 145 10.75 20.49 -10.38
N CYS A 146 11.01 21.10 -11.52
CA CYS A 146 10.47 22.39 -11.86
C CYS A 146 9.00 22.26 -12.29
N PHE A 147 8.08 22.30 -11.31
CA PHE A 147 6.64 22.36 -11.53
C PHE A 147 6.25 23.85 -11.60
N THR A 148 6.09 24.32 -12.83
CA THR A 148 6.38 25.71 -13.24
C THR A 148 5.54 26.79 -12.57
N ALA A 149 6.24 27.80 -12.06
CA ALA A 149 5.76 29.18 -11.96
C ALA A 149 6.74 30.20 -12.59
N ASP A 150 7.92 29.77 -13.07
CA ASP A 150 8.94 30.63 -13.66
C ASP A 150 9.06 30.45 -15.19
N LYS A 151 9.14 31.56 -15.93
CA LYS A 151 9.40 31.58 -17.39
C LYS A 151 10.75 30.99 -17.76
N ALA A 152 11.73 30.97 -16.86
CA ALA A 152 13.03 30.35 -17.09
C ALA A 152 12.92 28.82 -17.31
N CYS A 153 11.96 28.19 -16.65
CA CYS A 153 11.76 26.74 -16.67
C CYS A 153 11.11 26.20 -17.96
N LEU A 154 10.42 27.08 -18.72
CA LEU A 154 9.85 26.73 -20.02
C LEU A 154 10.92 26.58 -21.13
N LYS A 155 12.13 27.13 -20.94
CA LYS A 155 13.19 27.06 -21.96
C LYS A 155 13.89 25.71 -22.03
N GLU A 156 13.98 24.95 -20.93
CA GLU A 156 14.61 23.62 -20.95
C GLU A 156 13.73 22.56 -21.61
N LYS A 157 12.39 22.63 -21.45
CA LYS A 157 11.47 21.71 -22.15
C LYS A 157 11.26 22.03 -23.63
N CYS A 158 11.47 23.27 -24.07
CA CYS A 158 11.26 23.68 -25.45
C CYS A 158 12.43 23.36 -26.41
N LEU A 159 13.58 22.89 -25.90
CA LEU A 159 14.72 22.49 -26.75
C LEU A 159 14.66 21.04 -27.26
N GLU A 160 13.74 20.22 -26.75
CA GLU A 160 13.53 18.83 -27.23
C GLU A 160 12.32 18.69 -28.18
N VAL A 161 11.56 19.76 -28.43
CA VAL A 161 10.37 19.72 -29.28
C VAL A 161 10.44 20.80 -30.36
N THR A 162 11.44 20.71 -31.23
CA THR A 162 11.37 21.34 -32.56
C THR A 162 11.36 20.28 -33.63
N THR A 163 10.20 19.63 -33.83
CA THR A 163 9.77 19.19 -35.15
C THR A 163 8.25 19.05 -35.19
N THR A 164 7.66 19.57 -36.27
CA THR A 164 6.30 19.37 -36.81
C THR A 164 5.12 20.14 -36.19
N LYS A 165 4.79 21.28 -36.83
CA LYS A 165 3.44 21.83 -37.08
C LYS A 165 2.66 20.86 -38.02
N PRO A 166 1.30 20.81 -38.08
CA PRO A 166 0.42 21.91 -38.57
C PRO A 166 -0.90 22.06 -37.76
N GLU A 167 -1.41 23.29 -37.53
CA GLU A 167 -2.53 23.96 -38.24
C GLU A 167 -3.89 23.24 -38.30
N SER A 168 -4.93 23.86 -37.69
CA SER A 168 -6.30 23.90 -38.24
C SER A 168 -7.20 24.94 -37.54
N THR A 169 -7.59 25.96 -38.33
CA THR A 169 -8.94 26.50 -38.58
C THR A 169 -9.99 26.69 -37.47
N SER A 170 -10.54 27.91 -37.49
CA SER A 170 -11.75 28.48 -36.88
C SER A 170 -13.08 27.88 -37.35
N VAL A 171 -14.09 27.81 -36.46
CA VAL A 171 -15.53 27.99 -36.75
C VAL A 171 -16.26 28.58 -35.52
N GLU A 172 -17.24 29.45 -35.78
CA GLU A 172 -18.02 30.34 -34.92
C GLU A 172 -19.37 29.76 -34.40
N GLY A 173 -20.01 30.50 -33.46
CA GLY A 173 -21.47 30.65 -33.19
C GLY A 173 -22.19 29.48 -32.46
N ASP A 174 -23.16 29.64 -31.55
CA ASP A 174 -24.02 30.76 -31.14
C ASP A 174 -24.68 30.53 -29.76
N ASP A 175 -25.24 31.64 -29.22
CA ASP A 175 -25.97 31.92 -27.97
C ASP A 175 -27.25 31.10 -27.64
N GLU A 176 -27.60 31.01 -26.35
CA GLU A 176 -28.80 31.68 -25.76
C GLU A 176 -28.98 31.43 -24.24
N SER A 177 -29.68 32.35 -23.56
CA SER A 177 -29.59 32.65 -22.13
C SER A 177 -30.95 32.83 -21.42
N MET A 178 -30.90 32.94 -20.08
CA MET A 178 -31.90 33.49 -19.12
C MET A 178 -33.09 32.59 -18.70
N THR A 179 -33.69 32.66 -17.49
CA THR A 179 -33.99 33.79 -16.56
C THR A 179 -34.08 33.37 -15.08
N THR A 180 -34.12 34.40 -14.24
CA THR A 180 -33.80 34.55 -12.81
C THR A 180 -34.91 34.33 -11.77
N VAL A 181 -34.40 34.10 -10.57
CA VAL A 181 -34.96 34.24 -9.21
C VAL A 181 -35.80 35.51 -8.99
N SER A 182 -37.09 35.37 -8.68
CA SER A 182 -37.86 36.41 -7.97
C SER A 182 -39.11 35.93 -7.20
N ASP A 183 -39.29 34.64 -6.88
CA ASP A 183 -40.54 34.17 -6.26
C ASP A 183 -40.42 33.39 -4.94
N VAL A 184 -39.22 33.19 -4.39
CA VAL A 184 -39.07 32.32 -3.19
C VAL A 184 -39.08 33.10 -1.86
N LEU A 185 -39.14 34.44 -1.90
CA LEU A 185 -39.02 35.28 -0.70
C LEU A 185 -40.35 35.74 -0.07
N LYS A 186 -41.45 34.99 -0.26
CA LYS A 186 -42.69 35.24 0.49
C LYS A 186 -43.44 33.95 0.81
N ALA A 187 -43.13 33.33 1.95
CA ALA A 187 -44.14 32.85 2.90
C ALA A 187 -43.50 31.99 4.01
N PHE A 188 -43.18 32.62 5.13
CA PHE A 188 -43.26 31.97 6.45
C PHE A 188 -44.23 32.80 7.30
N GLN A 189 -45.32 32.18 7.78
CA GLN A 189 -45.87 32.36 9.14
C GLN A 189 -47.20 31.61 9.34
N LYS A 190 -47.18 30.57 10.19
CA LYS A 190 -48.00 30.36 11.42
C LYS A 190 -48.24 28.86 11.72
N ALA A 191 -47.94 28.48 12.97
CA ALA A 191 -48.30 27.20 13.61
C ALA A 191 -49.71 27.27 14.26
N PRO A 192 -50.28 26.15 14.74
CA PRO A 192 -50.45 25.97 16.21
C PRO A 192 -50.38 24.50 16.75
N GLU A 193 -50.81 24.33 18.01
CA GLU A 193 -50.36 23.48 19.14
C GLU A 193 -51.03 22.08 19.42
N HIS A 194 -50.28 21.23 20.17
CA HIS A 194 -50.55 20.20 21.23
C HIS A 194 -51.49 18.96 21.13
N GLY A 195 -50.99 17.82 21.67
CA GLY A 195 -51.73 16.73 22.37
C GLY A 195 -51.14 15.29 22.26
N CYS A 196 -50.64 14.66 23.34
CA CYS A 196 -50.09 13.28 23.34
C CYS A 196 -50.77 12.37 24.40
N HIS A 197 -51.12 11.12 24.04
CA HIS A 197 -51.96 10.19 24.82
C HIS A 197 -51.14 9.02 25.45
N PRO A 198 -51.53 8.41 26.60
CA PRO A 198 -50.69 7.52 27.41
C PRO A 198 -50.33 6.14 26.82
N GLY A 199 -50.85 5.78 25.63
CA GLY A 199 -50.55 4.49 24.98
C GLY A 199 -49.13 4.39 24.42
N TYR A 200 -48.48 5.53 24.16
CA TYR A 200 -47.13 5.58 23.60
C TYR A 200 -46.04 5.11 24.57
N ILE A 201 -46.23 5.31 25.87
CA ILE A 201 -45.25 4.92 26.90
C ILE A 201 -45.25 3.40 27.08
N VAL A 202 -46.42 2.75 27.01
CA VAL A 202 -46.54 1.29 27.14
C VAL A 202 -45.90 0.57 25.95
N ALA A 203 -46.04 1.10 24.73
CA ALA A 203 -45.41 0.54 23.54
C ALA A 203 -43.87 0.66 23.56
N LEU A 204 -43.34 1.78 24.08
CA LEU A 204 -41.90 2.01 24.25
C LEU A 204 -41.29 1.03 25.28
N VAL A 205 -41.96 0.81 26.41
CA VAL A 205 -41.46 -0.11 27.45
C VAL A 205 -41.46 -1.57 26.96
N LEU A 206 -42.49 -2.00 26.21
CA LEU A 206 -42.54 -3.35 25.63
C LEU A 206 -41.47 -3.56 24.55
N CYS A 207 -41.16 -2.54 23.74
CA CYS A 207 -40.08 -2.62 22.75
C CYS A 207 -38.69 -2.74 23.39
N ILE A 208 -38.46 -2.05 24.51
CA ILE A 208 -37.18 -2.12 25.25
C ILE A 208 -36.98 -3.51 25.88
N ILE A 209 -38.04 -4.09 26.47
CA ILE A 209 -37.99 -5.44 27.05
C ILE A 209 -37.72 -6.50 25.96
N PHE A 210 -38.32 -6.35 24.77
CA PHE A 210 -38.07 -7.24 23.64
C PHE A 210 -36.63 -7.11 23.10
N PHE A 211 -36.05 -5.91 23.09
CA PHE A 211 -34.65 -5.68 22.67
C PHE A 211 -33.63 -6.27 23.65
N ILE A 212 -33.89 -6.18 24.96
CA ILE A 212 -32.97 -6.72 25.98
C ILE A 212 -32.98 -8.24 25.98
N THR A 213 -34.16 -8.86 25.82
CA THR A 213 -34.30 -10.33 25.83
C THR A 213 -33.72 -10.99 24.58
N THR A 214 -33.86 -10.36 23.41
CA THR A 214 -33.28 -10.87 22.14
C THR A 214 -31.76 -10.72 22.09
N SER A 215 -31.21 -9.65 22.68
CA SER A 215 -29.76 -9.43 22.78
C SER A 215 -29.07 -10.43 23.71
N ALA A 216 -29.71 -10.78 24.83
CA ALA A 216 -29.21 -11.80 25.76
C ALA A 216 -29.16 -13.21 25.13
N LEU A 217 -30.16 -13.57 24.32
CA LEU A 217 -30.21 -14.85 23.60
C LEU A 217 -29.11 -14.96 22.52
N ALA A 218 -28.81 -13.85 21.82
CA ALA A 218 -27.76 -13.81 20.80
C ALA A 218 -26.35 -13.99 21.39
N VAL A 219 -26.11 -13.44 22.59
CA VAL A 219 -24.84 -13.62 23.31
C VAL A 219 -24.71 -15.06 23.82
N ALA A 220 -25.78 -15.66 24.35
CA ALA A 220 -25.79 -17.05 24.80
C ALA A 220 -25.49 -18.04 23.65
N LEU A 221 -26.12 -17.84 22.47
CA LEU A 221 -25.89 -18.67 21.28
C LEU A 221 -24.47 -18.48 20.69
N CYS A 222 -23.89 -17.28 20.78
CA CYS A 222 -22.49 -17.04 20.39
C CYS A 222 -21.48 -17.75 21.31
N CYS A 223 -21.74 -17.77 22.61
CA CYS A 223 -20.91 -18.48 23.58
C CYS A 223 -20.96 -20.00 23.35
N GLU A 224 -22.13 -20.55 23.02
CA GLU A 224 -22.30 -21.98 22.74
C GLU A 224 -21.60 -22.41 21.43
N LYS A 225 -21.67 -21.58 20.37
CA LYS A 225 -20.94 -21.80 19.10
C LYS A 225 -19.41 -21.76 19.28
N ARG A 226 -18.90 -20.90 20.18
CA ARG A 226 -17.46 -20.85 20.51
C ARG A 226 -17.00 -22.09 21.27
N LYS A 227 -17.85 -22.63 22.15
CA LYS A 227 -17.56 -23.86 22.91
C LYS A 227 -17.53 -25.10 21.99
N LYS A 228 -18.45 -25.19 21.01
CA LYS A 228 -18.49 -26.26 20.00
C LYS A 228 -17.32 -26.21 18.99
N ARG A 229 -16.73 -25.04 18.72
CA ARG A 229 -15.52 -24.91 17.88
C ARG A 229 -14.24 -25.40 18.56
N LYS A 230 -14.07 -25.12 19.86
CA LYS A 230 -12.90 -25.59 20.63
C LYS A 230 -12.85 -27.12 20.77
N LEU A 231 -14.01 -27.77 20.91
CA LEU A 231 -14.10 -29.23 20.98
C LEU A 231 -13.73 -29.91 19.65
N LYS A 232 -13.99 -29.27 18.50
CA LYS A 232 -13.63 -29.78 17.17
C LYS A 232 -12.13 -29.63 16.84
N GLU A 233 -11.44 -28.65 17.42
CA GLU A 233 -9.99 -28.45 17.27
C GLU A 233 -9.15 -29.38 18.17
N GLU A 234 -9.74 -29.93 19.23
CA GLU A 234 -9.10 -30.94 20.09
C GLU A 234 -9.23 -32.36 19.55
N GLU A 235 -10.25 -32.67 18.74
CA GLU A 235 -10.39 -33.96 18.04
C GLU A 235 -9.45 -34.11 16.83
N ILE A 236 -9.12 -33.01 16.13
CA ILE A 236 -8.22 -33.03 14.95
C ILE A 236 -6.73 -33.18 15.34
N ASN A 237 -6.37 -32.93 16.61
CA ASN A 237 -4.98 -33.08 17.10
C ASN A 237 -4.67 -34.47 17.69
N LYS A 238 -5.56 -35.46 17.55
CA LYS A 238 -5.35 -36.84 18.03
C LYS A 238 -5.02 -37.87 16.95
N GLU A 239 -5.04 -37.51 15.67
CA GLU A 239 -4.71 -38.43 14.57
C GLU A 239 -3.54 -37.90 13.73
N GLY A 240 -2.33 -38.37 14.05
CA GLY A 240 -1.11 -37.98 13.35
C GLY A 240 0.16 -38.38 14.09
N GLY A 241 0.25 -39.64 14.51
CA GLY A 241 1.47 -40.21 15.09
C GLY A 241 2.40 -40.75 14.00
N TYR A 242 3.66 -40.33 14.03
CA TYR A 242 4.78 -41.12 13.52
C TYR A 242 5.87 -41.14 14.58
N GLU A 243 6.29 -42.34 14.94
CA GLU A 243 7.27 -42.69 15.97
C GLU A 243 8.70 -42.28 15.58
N ILE A 244 9.45 -41.72 16.53
CA ILE A 244 10.92 -41.78 16.52
C ILE A 244 11.37 -42.18 17.93
N LEU A 245 12.09 -43.30 18.00
CA LEU A 245 12.67 -43.91 19.20
C LEU A 245 13.74 -43.01 19.86
N PRO A 246 13.90 -43.04 21.20
CA PRO A 246 14.80 -42.14 21.92
C PRO A 246 16.22 -42.70 22.08
N LEU A 247 17.23 -41.87 21.82
CA LEU A 247 18.59 -42.08 22.31
C LEU A 247 18.75 -41.38 23.68
N LYS A 248 19.24 -42.14 24.67
CA LYS A 248 19.49 -41.73 26.07
C LYS A 248 20.61 -40.68 26.17
N PRO A 249 20.51 -39.70 27.10
CA PRO A 249 21.66 -38.91 27.54
C PRO A 249 22.28 -39.48 28.83
N THR A 250 23.60 -39.57 28.88
CA THR A 250 24.40 -39.84 30.09
C THR A 250 24.82 -38.53 30.76
N ASN A 251 24.16 -38.20 31.87
CA ASN A 251 24.70 -37.83 33.18
C ASN A 251 26.12 -37.27 33.32
N LYS A 252 26.25 -36.05 33.89
CA LYS A 252 26.77 -35.69 35.25
C LYS A 252 27.42 -34.29 35.25
N GLU A 253 26.86 -33.35 36.04
CA GLU A 253 27.43 -32.78 37.29
C GLU A 253 28.27 -31.51 36.96
N GLU A 254 28.11 -30.31 37.55
CA GLU A 254 27.54 -29.86 38.82
C GLU A 254 27.23 -28.33 38.76
N LEU A 255 26.18 -27.93 39.49
CA LEU A 255 25.81 -26.57 39.93
C LEU A 255 26.41 -26.38 41.36
N PRO A 256 26.58 -25.16 41.94
CA PRO A 256 25.46 -24.48 42.63
C PRO A 256 25.50 -22.92 42.67
N LEU A 257 24.40 -22.21 42.36
CA LEU A 257 23.36 -21.67 43.27
C LEU A 257 23.66 -20.29 43.88
N LEU A 258 22.76 -19.33 43.63
CA LEU A 258 21.91 -18.77 44.69
C LEU A 258 20.64 -18.10 44.13
N ILE A 259 19.55 -18.91 44.14
CA ILE A 259 18.18 -18.65 44.65
C ILE A 259 17.32 -17.62 43.85
N GLN A 260 16.30 -18.05 43.07
CA GLN A 260 14.91 -18.45 43.46
C GLN A 260 14.20 -17.36 44.29
N GLU A 261 12.96 -16.92 44.07
CA GLU A 261 11.70 -17.53 43.62
C GLU A 261 10.78 -16.35 43.27
N CYS A 262 9.92 -16.39 42.25
CA CYS A 262 8.65 -17.11 42.32
C CYS A 262 8.16 -17.48 40.91
N LYS A 263 7.98 -18.78 40.67
CA LYS A 263 7.04 -19.31 39.68
C LYS A 263 5.72 -19.63 40.39
N LYS A 264 4.60 -19.21 39.79
CA LYS A 264 3.51 -20.10 39.34
C LYS A 264 2.31 -19.25 38.90
N ASN A 265 2.06 -19.20 37.60
CA ASN A 265 0.91 -19.91 37.03
C ASN A 265 1.00 -19.96 35.49
N SER A 266 0.89 -21.20 35.02
CA SER A 266 0.83 -21.68 33.65
C SER A 266 -0.52 -21.35 32.99
N PHE A 267 -0.54 -21.08 31.67
CA PHE A 267 -1.18 -21.93 30.65
C PHE A 267 -1.06 -21.34 29.22
N GLN A 268 -0.20 -22.00 28.44
CA GLN A 268 -0.32 -22.46 27.04
C GLN A 268 -0.98 -21.63 25.91
N LYS A 269 -0.18 -21.59 24.81
CA LYS A 269 -0.48 -21.77 23.37
C LYS A 269 -0.93 -20.59 22.47
N LYS A 270 -0.01 -20.31 21.52
CA LYS A 270 -0.10 -19.82 20.11
C LYS A 270 -1.36 -20.32 19.35
N PRO A 271 -1.82 -19.69 18.22
CA PRO A 271 -0.97 -19.32 17.07
C PRO A 271 -1.27 -18.03 16.25
N LYS A 272 -0.24 -17.66 15.48
CA LYS A 272 -0.14 -17.06 14.12
C LYS A 272 -1.36 -16.29 13.55
N ASP A 273 -1.11 -15.07 13.06
CA ASP A 273 -1.00 -14.84 11.60
C ASP A 273 -0.47 -13.43 11.24
N SER A 274 0.23 -13.46 10.10
CA SER A 274 0.72 -12.44 9.16
C SER A 274 0.53 -10.93 9.38
N LYS A 275 1.65 -10.23 9.16
CA LYS A 275 1.85 -9.02 8.32
C LYS A 275 0.73 -7.98 8.35
N ASP A 276 1.01 -6.88 9.04
CA ASP A 276 0.96 -5.51 8.53
C ASP A 276 1.28 -4.55 9.69
N SER A 277 1.76 -3.34 9.35
CA SER A 277 2.10 -2.20 10.22
C SER A 277 3.57 -2.06 10.67
N TYR A 278 4.37 -1.44 9.81
CA TYR A 278 5.43 -0.52 10.24
C TYR A 278 5.24 0.77 9.45
N LEU A 279 5.03 1.91 10.16
CA LEU A 279 4.67 3.26 9.67
C LEU A 279 3.17 3.35 9.29
N GLU A 280 2.25 4.11 9.90
CA GLU A 280 2.22 5.21 10.88
C GLU A 280 0.86 5.17 11.61
N ARG A 281 0.83 5.50 12.92
CA ARG A 281 -0.36 6.00 13.62
C ARG A 281 0.10 6.89 14.78
N THR A 282 0.12 8.20 14.61
CA THR A 282 0.19 9.11 15.77
C THR A 282 -0.56 10.40 15.50
N SER A 283 -1.89 10.38 15.64
CA SER A 283 -2.69 11.52 16.11
C SER A 283 -3.90 10.95 16.86
N GLY A 284 -3.82 10.92 18.19
CA GLY A 284 -4.92 10.52 19.07
C GLY A 284 -5.10 9.01 19.26
N MET A 285 -4.14 8.34 19.91
CA MET A 285 -4.36 7.04 20.52
C MET A 285 -3.18 6.73 21.45
N GLN A 286 -3.46 6.39 22.71
CA GLN A 286 -2.56 5.54 23.49
C GLN A 286 -2.32 4.28 22.66
N ILE A 287 -1.23 4.25 21.89
CA ILE A 287 -0.80 3.03 21.20
C ILE A 287 -0.51 2.06 22.33
N ARG A 288 -1.29 0.98 22.46
CA ARG A 288 -1.09 -0.01 23.54
C ARG A 288 0.39 -0.47 23.53
N GLY A 289 1.15 -0.03 24.53
CA GLY A 289 2.59 -0.28 24.69
C GLY A 289 3.52 0.93 24.46
N PHE A 290 3.10 1.98 23.75
CA PHE A 290 3.89 3.21 23.56
C PHE A 290 3.53 4.21 24.66
N LYS A 291 4.47 4.41 25.59
CA LYS A 291 4.35 5.30 26.76
C LYS A 291 4.98 6.67 26.49
N ASP A 292 4.71 7.65 27.35
CA ASP A 292 5.16 9.04 27.20
C ASP A 292 6.69 9.16 27.05
N LEU A 293 7.45 8.37 27.82
CA LEU A 293 8.90 8.29 27.69
C LEU A 293 9.36 7.94 26.25
N HIS A 294 8.66 7.00 25.59
CA HIS A 294 8.95 6.63 24.20
C HIS A 294 8.58 7.77 23.22
N HIS A 295 7.52 8.53 23.53
CA HIS A 295 7.14 9.69 22.75
C HIS A 295 8.18 10.79 22.84
N TYR A 296 8.64 11.12 24.05
CA TYR A 296 9.71 12.11 24.27
C TYR A 296 11.01 11.69 23.58
N ALA A 297 11.36 10.39 23.65
CA ALA A 297 12.49 9.84 22.89
C ALA A 297 12.31 9.94 21.37
N LYS A 298 11.08 9.84 20.85
CA LYS A 298 10.79 9.97 19.42
C LYS A 298 10.92 11.42 18.94
N VAL A 299 10.33 12.36 19.68
CA VAL A 299 10.26 13.77 19.27
C VAL A 299 11.52 14.57 19.66
N GLY A 300 12.38 14.03 20.51
CA GLY A 300 13.59 14.73 20.96
C GLY A 300 13.35 15.71 22.10
N ASN A 301 12.30 15.51 22.92
CA ASN A 301 12.02 16.39 24.04
C ASN A 301 12.94 16.04 25.23
N ASN A 302 14.13 16.64 25.26
CA ASN A 302 15.16 16.40 26.26
C ASN A 302 14.68 16.58 27.70
N ASP A 303 13.96 17.66 28.00
CA ASP A 303 13.61 18.01 29.37
C ASP A 303 12.59 17.03 29.95
N LYS A 304 11.49 16.82 29.22
CA LYS A 304 10.46 15.85 29.64
C LYS A 304 10.98 14.42 29.63
N PHE A 305 11.89 14.10 28.71
CA PHE A 305 12.53 12.79 28.71
C PHE A 305 13.34 12.57 29.99
N LYS A 306 14.21 13.51 30.36
CA LYS A 306 15.05 13.41 31.57
C LYS A 306 14.19 13.36 32.84
N GLU A 307 13.13 14.15 32.91
CA GLU A 307 12.16 14.12 34.02
C GLU A 307 11.56 12.71 34.17
N GLU A 308 10.97 12.16 33.10
CA GLU A 308 10.30 10.86 33.14
C GLU A 308 11.28 9.68 33.32
N PHE A 309 12.50 9.79 32.78
CA PHE A 309 13.55 8.78 32.86
C PHE A 309 14.25 8.74 34.24
N SER A 310 14.09 9.79 35.05
CA SER A 310 14.62 9.83 36.42
C SER A 310 13.99 8.75 37.31
N SER A 311 12.73 8.38 37.05
CA SER A 311 12.06 7.26 37.71
C SER A 311 12.61 5.91 37.25
N VAL A 312 13.14 5.12 38.20
CA VAL A 312 13.73 3.80 37.91
C VAL A 312 12.73 2.85 37.25
N GLU A 313 11.45 2.93 37.63
CA GLU A 313 10.37 2.11 37.06
C GLU A 313 10.17 2.35 35.56
N ASN A 314 10.55 3.52 35.06
CA ASN A 314 10.37 3.93 33.68
C ASN A 314 11.55 3.57 32.76
N ARG A 315 12.74 3.29 33.32
CA ARG A 315 13.97 3.10 32.53
C ARG A 315 13.93 1.86 31.63
N ASP A 316 13.24 0.81 32.06
CA ASP A 316 13.15 -0.47 31.36
C ASP A 316 11.85 -0.63 30.54
N LEU A 317 11.11 0.46 30.33
CA LEU A 317 9.90 0.43 29.54
C LEU A 317 10.17 -0.01 28.10
N ARG A 318 9.26 -0.84 27.59
CA ARG A 318 9.32 -1.36 26.23
C ARG A 318 8.00 -1.14 25.50
N THR A 319 8.10 -0.86 24.21
CA THR A 319 6.97 -0.93 23.29
C THR A 319 6.49 -2.37 23.12
N ARG A 320 5.32 -2.55 22.49
CA ARG A 320 4.83 -3.89 22.12
C ARG A 320 5.79 -4.64 21.18
N ASP A 321 6.57 -3.91 20.41
CA ASP A 321 7.60 -4.47 19.52
C ASP A 321 8.90 -4.78 20.25
N GLY A 322 8.94 -4.63 21.58
CA GLY A 322 10.10 -4.95 22.42
C GLY A 322 11.16 -3.84 22.50
N ARG A 323 10.91 -2.69 21.86
CA ARG A 323 11.86 -1.57 21.78
C ARG A 323 11.87 -0.77 23.07
N ASN A 324 13.05 -0.45 23.59
CA ASN A 324 13.20 0.52 24.68
C ASN A 324 13.33 1.96 24.12
N CYS A 325 13.44 2.95 25.01
CA CYS A 325 13.65 4.34 24.62
C CYS A 325 14.93 4.58 23.80
N LEU A 326 16.01 3.82 24.04
CA LEU A 326 17.27 3.95 23.29
C LEU A 326 17.12 3.52 21.83
N HIS A 327 16.34 2.47 21.53
CA HIS A 327 16.03 2.10 20.14
C HIS A 327 15.40 3.28 19.38
N ILE A 328 14.45 3.96 20.03
CA ILE A 328 13.68 5.04 19.42
C ILE A 328 14.56 6.28 19.25
N ALA A 329 15.22 6.74 20.32
CA ALA A 329 16.10 7.89 20.27
C ALA A 329 17.24 7.69 19.25
N ALA A 330 17.78 6.46 19.16
CA ALA A 330 18.84 6.11 18.24
C ALA A 330 18.41 6.21 16.77
N TYR A 331 17.22 5.72 16.42
CA TYR A 331 16.68 5.84 15.07
C TYR A 331 16.49 7.30 14.64
N PHE A 332 15.96 8.13 15.53
CA PHE A 332 15.69 9.54 15.23
C PHE A 332 16.94 10.44 15.38
N GLY A 333 18.02 9.94 16.00
CA GLY A 333 19.29 10.67 16.10
C GLY A 333 19.35 11.67 17.24
N HIS A 334 18.54 11.49 18.28
CA HIS A 334 18.51 12.40 19.43
C HIS A 334 19.68 12.13 20.36
N LEU A 335 20.86 12.67 19.98
CA LEU A 335 22.15 12.38 20.61
C LEU A 335 22.16 12.63 22.12
N ASP A 336 21.59 13.76 22.57
CA ASP A 336 21.52 14.12 23.99
C ASP A 336 20.71 13.11 24.81
N ILE A 337 19.59 12.63 24.25
CA ILE A 337 18.75 11.61 24.86
C ILE A 337 19.53 10.29 24.91
N CYS A 338 20.16 9.88 23.82
CA CYS A 338 21.00 8.69 23.77
C CYS A 338 22.13 8.76 24.81
N GLU A 339 22.82 9.89 24.93
CA GLU A 339 23.92 10.05 25.89
C GLU A 339 23.41 10.01 27.33
N HIS A 340 22.29 10.68 27.62
CA HIS A 340 21.67 10.61 28.94
C HIS A 340 21.29 9.16 29.31
N ILE A 341 20.65 8.43 28.39
CA ILE A 341 20.29 7.02 28.61
C ILE A 341 21.55 6.17 28.88
N LEU A 342 22.61 6.33 28.08
CA LEU A 342 23.82 5.52 28.19
C LEU A 342 24.65 5.81 29.45
N ARG A 343 24.62 7.06 29.95
CA ARG A 343 25.21 7.42 31.26
C ARG A 343 24.50 6.74 32.42
N GLU A 344 23.17 6.76 32.39
CA GLU A 344 22.31 6.32 33.50
C GLU A 344 22.02 4.82 33.49
N ASN A 345 21.91 4.21 32.30
CA ASN A 345 21.55 2.81 32.13
C ASN A 345 22.17 2.23 30.83
N LYS A 346 23.50 2.04 30.84
CA LYS A 346 24.24 1.53 29.69
C LYS A 346 23.74 0.19 29.16
N ILE A 347 23.18 -0.70 29.99
CA ILE A 347 22.76 -2.04 29.55
C ILE A 347 21.60 -1.99 28.53
N LEU A 348 20.94 -0.85 28.35
CA LEU A 348 19.87 -0.70 27.36
C LEU A 348 20.34 -0.85 25.90
N PHE A 349 21.63 -0.70 25.59
CA PHE A 349 22.13 -1.03 24.24
C PHE A 349 22.21 -2.53 23.96
N LEU A 350 22.24 -3.39 24.99
CA LEU A 350 22.21 -4.86 24.83
C LEU A 350 20.81 -5.39 24.56
N SER A 351 19.80 -4.56 24.80
CA SER A 351 18.41 -4.92 24.64
C SER A 351 18.08 -5.16 23.17
N LYS A 352 17.39 -6.26 22.89
CA LYS A 352 16.89 -6.57 21.55
C LYS A 352 15.38 -6.43 21.47
N ASP A 353 14.89 -5.91 20.35
CA ASP A 353 13.47 -5.87 20.04
C ASP A 353 12.95 -7.23 19.53
N ASN A 354 11.68 -7.29 19.11
CA ASN A 354 11.05 -8.51 18.63
C ASN A 354 11.68 -9.05 17.32
N ASN A 355 12.35 -8.18 16.55
CA ASN A 355 13.11 -8.55 15.35
C ASN A 355 14.58 -8.87 15.68
N LYS A 356 14.91 -8.97 16.97
CA LYS A 356 16.27 -9.20 17.49
C LYS A 356 17.26 -8.09 17.12
N MET A 357 16.78 -6.89 16.83
CA MET A 357 17.60 -5.71 16.58
C MET A 357 17.91 -5.02 17.89
N ASN A 358 19.18 -4.64 18.10
CA ASN A 358 19.60 -3.76 19.18
C ASN A 358 19.52 -2.27 18.74
N PRO A 359 19.69 -1.28 19.64
CA PRO A 359 19.65 0.13 19.27
C PRO A 359 20.66 0.58 18.21
N ALA A 360 21.82 -0.06 18.09
CA ALA A 360 22.81 0.27 17.05
C ALA A 360 22.28 -0.06 15.65
N HIS A 361 21.57 -1.17 15.48
CA HIS A 361 20.89 -1.47 14.21
C HIS A 361 19.84 -0.41 13.86
N TRP A 362 19.14 0.14 14.86
CA TRP A 362 18.18 1.23 14.67
C TRP A 362 18.85 2.56 14.32
N ALA A 363 19.98 2.90 14.96
CA ALA A 363 20.79 4.06 14.56
C ALA A 363 21.28 3.94 13.11
N ALA A 364 21.75 2.75 12.72
CA ALA A 364 22.21 2.48 11.36
C ALA A 364 21.08 2.61 10.33
N LEU A 365 19.90 2.06 10.63
CA LEU A 365 18.71 2.22 9.80
C LEU A 365 18.27 3.70 9.68
N GLY A 366 18.43 4.50 10.75
CA GLY A 366 18.14 5.93 10.74
C GLY A 366 19.25 6.82 10.17
N GLY A 367 20.40 6.24 9.78
CA GLY A 367 21.57 6.96 9.29
C GLY A 367 22.29 7.82 10.34
N LYS A 368 22.24 7.44 11.62
CA LYS A 368 22.70 8.26 12.75
C LYS A 368 24.11 7.89 13.20
N THR A 369 25.12 8.27 12.42
CA THR A 369 26.54 7.99 12.71
C THR A 369 27.00 8.55 14.06
N SER A 370 26.58 9.76 14.43
CA SER A 370 26.90 10.36 15.74
C SER A 370 26.41 9.52 16.92
N VAL A 371 25.25 8.86 16.78
CA VAL A 371 24.74 7.92 17.79
C VAL A 371 25.55 6.63 17.80
N LEU A 372 25.98 6.11 16.65
CA LEU A 372 26.86 4.94 16.58
C LEU A 372 28.22 5.21 17.24
N GLU A 373 28.81 6.38 16.98
CA GLU A 373 30.06 6.84 17.64
C GLU A 373 29.89 6.93 19.15
N LEU A 374 28.77 7.49 19.61
CA LEU A 374 28.42 7.53 21.02
C LEU A 374 28.28 6.12 21.61
N MET A 375 27.54 5.22 20.95
CA MET A 375 27.37 3.84 21.42
C MET A 375 28.71 3.10 21.51
N LEU A 376 29.60 3.31 20.54
CA LEU A 376 30.96 2.74 20.56
C LEU A 376 31.76 3.26 21.77
N LYS A 377 31.68 4.56 22.07
CA LYS A 377 32.31 5.18 23.26
C LYS A 377 31.82 4.55 24.57
N TYR A 378 30.57 4.10 24.63
CA TYR A 378 30.00 3.41 25.80
C TYR A 378 30.20 1.88 25.79
N GLY A 379 30.96 1.34 24.81
CA GLY A 379 31.32 -0.07 24.73
C GLY A 379 30.25 -0.97 24.10
N CYS A 380 29.35 -0.40 23.28
CA CYS A 380 28.44 -1.21 22.47
C CYS A 380 29.21 -1.95 21.37
N ASP A 381 28.96 -3.25 21.22
CA ASP A 381 29.42 -4.03 20.09
C ASP A 381 28.58 -3.68 18.84
N LEU A 382 29.20 -3.01 17.87
CA LEU A 382 28.57 -2.61 16.61
C LEU A 382 28.67 -3.71 15.53
N GLU A 383 29.45 -4.76 15.77
CA GLU A 383 29.58 -5.93 14.89
C GLU A 383 28.52 -7.00 15.19
N GLU A 384 27.82 -6.86 16.32
CA GLU A 384 26.72 -7.75 16.69
C GLU A 384 25.68 -7.82 15.56
N LYS A 385 25.31 -9.05 15.19
CA LYS A 385 24.32 -9.31 14.14
C LYS A 385 22.95 -9.66 14.73
N THR A 386 21.91 -9.47 13.93
CA THR A 386 20.55 -9.94 14.28
C THR A 386 20.44 -11.46 14.27
N ASP A 387 19.48 -12.01 15.01
CA ASP A 387 19.08 -13.42 14.96
C ASP A 387 17.64 -13.49 14.43
N PRO A 388 17.25 -14.44 13.57
CA PRO A 388 18.05 -15.53 13.01
C PRO A 388 18.75 -15.19 11.70
N TYR A 389 18.64 -13.95 11.20
CA TYR A 389 19.07 -13.61 9.85
C TYR A 389 20.54 -13.19 9.74
N GLU A 390 21.24 -12.97 10.85
CA GLU A 390 22.64 -12.55 10.87
C GLU A 390 22.90 -11.25 10.09
N GLU A 391 22.01 -10.26 10.24
CA GLU A 391 22.16 -8.97 9.56
C GLU A 391 22.99 -8.01 10.43
N ASN A 392 23.92 -7.27 9.80
CA ASN A 392 24.75 -6.27 10.47
C ASN A 392 24.26 -4.84 10.19
N ILE A 393 24.86 -3.84 10.84
CA ILE A 393 24.49 -2.42 10.68
C ILE A 393 24.59 -1.89 9.24
N VAL A 394 25.50 -2.40 8.41
CA VAL A 394 25.65 -1.97 7.00
C VAL A 394 24.44 -2.39 6.18
N LEU A 395 23.90 -3.59 6.42
CA LEU A 395 22.68 -4.03 5.73
C LEU A 395 21.50 -3.11 6.05
N PHE A 396 21.36 -2.68 7.31
CA PHE A 396 20.34 -1.71 7.69
C PHE A 396 20.59 -0.32 7.10
N ALA A 397 21.84 0.12 6.98
CA ALA A 397 22.19 1.36 6.29
C ALA A 397 21.79 1.34 4.80
N CYS A 398 21.96 0.20 4.14
CA CYS A 398 21.52 -0.02 2.75
C CYS A 398 19.99 -0.02 2.59
N ILE A 399 19.22 -0.25 3.66
CA ILE A 399 17.76 -0.13 3.67
C ILE A 399 17.34 1.31 4.03
N GLY A 400 18.08 1.94 4.93
CA GLY A 400 17.84 3.30 5.44
C GLY A 400 18.36 4.44 4.57
N ASN A 401 18.96 4.14 3.41
CA ASN A 401 19.62 5.11 2.53
C ASN A 401 20.73 5.94 3.21
N SER A 402 21.52 5.33 4.10
CA SER A 402 22.64 6.05 4.72
C SER A 402 23.99 5.63 4.16
N LEU A 403 24.53 6.48 3.29
CA LEU A 403 25.91 6.35 2.82
C LEU A 403 26.89 6.63 3.97
N GLU A 404 26.55 7.55 4.88
CA GLU A 404 27.39 7.97 6.00
C GLU A 404 27.67 6.81 6.96
N VAL A 405 26.67 5.94 7.20
CA VAL A 405 26.87 4.72 8.01
C VAL A 405 27.73 3.70 7.26
N CYS A 406 27.63 3.62 5.94
CA CYS A 406 28.50 2.76 5.13
C CYS A 406 29.96 3.24 5.18
N GLU A 407 30.21 4.54 5.07
CA GLU A 407 31.53 5.18 5.21
C GLU A 407 32.08 5.08 6.65
N PHE A 408 31.21 5.20 7.65
CA PHE A 408 31.56 4.95 9.05
C PHE A 408 32.01 3.50 9.24
N ALA A 409 31.27 2.54 8.69
CA ALA A 409 31.62 1.12 8.75
C ALA A 409 32.90 0.81 7.96
N GLU A 410 33.15 1.46 6.81
CA GLU A 410 34.42 1.30 6.08
C GLU A 410 35.62 1.65 6.95
N ARG A 411 35.56 2.80 7.64
CA ARG A 411 36.66 3.32 8.46
C ARG A 411 36.90 2.52 9.74
N ASN A 412 35.83 2.02 10.37
CA ASN A 412 35.91 1.42 11.70
C ASN A 412 35.76 -0.12 11.69
N PHE A 413 34.96 -0.67 10.78
CA PHE A 413 34.59 -2.09 10.73
C PHE A 413 34.52 -2.61 9.27
N PRO A 414 35.63 -2.55 8.49
CA PRO A 414 35.61 -2.83 7.06
C PRO A 414 35.15 -4.24 6.68
N ALA A 415 35.20 -5.20 7.61
CA ALA A 415 34.68 -6.55 7.42
C ALA A 415 33.13 -6.57 7.25
N LEU A 416 32.40 -5.63 7.87
CA LEU A 416 30.95 -5.58 7.79
C LEU A 416 30.42 -5.28 6.39
N LEU A 417 31.18 -4.52 5.57
CA LEU A 417 30.84 -4.23 4.17
C LEU A 417 30.82 -5.47 3.28
N ARG A 418 31.53 -6.53 3.66
CA ARG A 418 31.65 -7.77 2.87
C ARG A 418 30.91 -8.95 3.49
N ALA A 419 30.43 -8.78 4.71
CA ALA A 419 29.69 -9.83 5.41
C ALA A 419 28.35 -10.10 4.71
N LYS A 420 28.02 -11.38 4.61
CA LYS A 420 26.72 -11.86 4.16
C LYS A 420 25.86 -12.17 5.36
N ASN A 421 24.56 -11.99 5.20
CA ASN A 421 23.56 -12.49 6.14
C ASN A 421 23.41 -14.01 5.98
N ARG A 422 22.58 -14.64 6.81
CA ARG A 422 22.33 -16.10 6.81
C ARG A 422 21.72 -16.63 5.50
N GLU A 423 21.14 -15.76 4.68
CA GLU A 423 20.58 -16.12 3.38
C GLU A 423 21.55 -15.84 2.21
N GLY A 424 22.81 -15.54 2.50
CA GLY A 424 23.84 -15.24 1.51
C GLY A 424 23.72 -13.84 0.89
N TRP A 425 22.87 -12.96 1.43
CA TRP A 425 22.73 -11.59 0.93
C TRP A 425 23.86 -10.71 1.44
N ASN A 426 24.46 -9.94 0.55
CA ASN A 426 25.47 -8.93 0.86
C ASN A 426 24.90 -7.49 0.76
N PRO A 427 25.65 -6.47 1.20
CA PRO A 427 25.16 -5.09 1.17
C PRO A 427 24.77 -4.58 -0.22
N ILE A 428 25.50 -4.95 -1.29
CA ILE A 428 25.22 -4.43 -2.62
C ILE A 428 23.91 -4.98 -3.20
N GLN A 429 23.52 -6.21 -2.84
CA GLN A 429 22.19 -6.74 -3.14
C GLN A 429 21.08 -5.98 -2.38
N TYR A 430 21.31 -5.57 -1.13
CA TYR A 430 20.36 -4.72 -0.39
C TYR A 430 20.24 -3.33 -1.01
N ALA A 431 21.36 -2.68 -1.34
CA ALA A 431 21.34 -1.36 -2.00
C ALA A 431 20.63 -1.42 -3.36
N ALA A 432 20.86 -2.47 -4.14
CA ALA A 432 20.20 -2.69 -5.42
C ALA A 432 18.69 -2.96 -5.27
N LYS A 433 18.28 -3.70 -4.24
CA LYS A 433 16.87 -3.94 -3.91
C LYS A 433 16.17 -2.67 -3.44
N SER A 434 16.85 -1.84 -2.66
CA SER A 434 16.30 -0.60 -2.11
C SER A 434 16.31 0.58 -3.10
N GLY A 435 17.11 0.53 -4.16
CA GLY A 435 17.15 1.59 -5.18
C GLY A 435 18.13 2.74 -4.86
N TYR A 436 19.14 2.51 -4.03
CA TYR A 436 20.05 3.59 -3.60
C TYR A 436 21.37 3.59 -4.37
N LEU A 437 21.40 4.33 -5.48
CA LEU A 437 22.52 4.36 -6.43
C LEU A 437 23.85 4.79 -5.81
N LYS A 438 23.83 5.79 -4.91
CA LYS A 438 25.05 6.29 -4.25
C LYS A 438 25.70 5.20 -3.38
N ILE A 439 24.89 4.47 -2.61
CA ILE A 439 25.35 3.36 -1.77
C ILE A 439 25.86 2.22 -2.64
N LEU A 440 25.12 1.88 -3.72
CA LEU A 440 25.56 0.84 -4.65
C LEU A 440 26.92 1.15 -5.27
N ASN A 441 27.14 2.39 -5.73
CA ASN A 441 28.43 2.82 -6.28
C ASN A 441 29.54 2.75 -5.22
N PHE A 442 29.30 3.29 -4.03
CA PHE A 442 30.24 3.22 -2.92
C PHE A 442 30.66 1.79 -2.59
N LEU A 443 29.70 0.86 -2.49
CA LEU A 443 29.97 -0.55 -2.22
C LEU A 443 30.75 -1.22 -3.36
N TYR A 444 30.42 -0.91 -4.61
CA TYR A 444 31.15 -1.42 -5.77
C TYR A 444 32.60 -0.93 -5.78
N ASP A 445 32.82 0.36 -5.55
CA ASP A 445 34.14 0.98 -5.55
C ASP A 445 35.00 0.40 -4.41
N ASN A 446 34.36 0.05 -3.28
CA ASN A 446 34.91 -0.70 -2.16
C ASN A 446 35.04 -2.23 -2.38
N LYS A 447 34.90 -2.72 -3.62
CA LYS A 447 35.11 -4.13 -4.00
C LYS A 447 34.17 -5.11 -3.29
N VAL A 448 32.94 -4.69 -2.98
CA VAL A 448 31.88 -5.62 -2.56
C VAL A 448 31.41 -6.42 -3.78
N ASP A 449 31.31 -7.73 -3.62
CA ASP A 449 31.03 -8.66 -4.73
C ASP A 449 29.62 -8.49 -5.32
N CYS A 450 29.50 -7.86 -6.49
CA CYS A 450 28.25 -7.76 -7.26
C CYS A 450 27.73 -9.10 -7.80
N LYS A 451 28.62 -10.09 -7.99
CA LYS A 451 28.28 -11.39 -8.58
C LYS A 451 27.71 -12.35 -7.54
N SER A 452 27.78 -12.00 -6.26
CA SER A 452 27.21 -12.77 -5.16
C SER A 452 25.75 -13.09 -5.42
N LYS A 453 25.39 -14.35 -5.16
CA LYS A 453 24.03 -14.86 -5.25
C LYS A 453 23.51 -15.19 -3.85
N SER A 454 22.22 -14.93 -3.62
CA SER A 454 21.55 -15.38 -2.41
C SER A 454 21.49 -16.91 -2.38
N ASP A 455 21.61 -17.52 -1.20
CA ASP A 455 21.62 -18.97 -1.05
C ASP A 455 20.23 -19.58 -1.32
N LYS A 456 19.18 -18.84 -0.93
CA LYS A 456 17.78 -19.31 -1.03
C LYS A 456 17.16 -19.16 -2.41
N THR A 457 17.59 -18.17 -3.20
CA THR A 457 16.96 -17.88 -4.49
C THR A 457 17.95 -17.80 -5.65
N GLY A 458 19.26 -17.73 -5.40
CA GLY A 458 20.26 -17.58 -6.45
C GLY A 458 20.25 -16.20 -7.11
N LYS A 459 19.56 -15.21 -6.53
CA LYS A 459 19.44 -13.86 -7.11
C LYS A 459 20.71 -13.06 -6.83
N ASN A 460 21.21 -12.37 -7.84
CA ASN A 460 22.25 -11.34 -7.71
C ASN A 460 21.63 -9.93 -7.56
N CYS A 461 22.48 -8.89 -7.55
CA CYS A 461 22.02 -7.51 -7.41
C CYS A 461 21.20 -7.03 -8.62
N LEU A 462 21.51 -7.45 -9.85
CA LEU A 462 20.76 -7.07 -11.06
C LEU A 462 19.36 -7.67 -11.05
N HIS A 463 19.21 -8.95 -10.68
CA HIS A 463 17.89 -9.57 -10.50
C HIS A 463 17.03 -8.78 -9.50
N SER A 464 17.64 -8.34 -8.40
CA SER A 464 16.95 -7.57 -7.35
C SER A 464 16.56 -6.18 -7.81
N ALA A 465 17.42 -5.48 -8.57
CA ALA A 465 17.12 -4.18 -9.15
C ALA A 465 15.98 -4.27 -10.18
N CYS A 466 16.02 -5.25 -11.08
CA CYS A 466 14.96 -5.49 -12.05
C CYS A 466 13.63 -5.85 -11.36
N GLU A 467 13.65 -6.66 -10.30
CA GLU A 467 12.44 -7.06 -9.57
C GLU A 467 11.72 -5.89 -8.91
N ASN A 468 12.46 -4.87 -8.47
CA ASN A 468 11.93 -3.70 -7.77
C ASN A 468 11.78 -2.47 -8.68
N GLY A 469 12.10 -2.58 -9.97
CA GLY A 469 11.86 -1.50 -10.93
C GLY A 469 12.87 -0.36 -10.92
N HIS A 470 14.06 -0.55 -10.34
CA HIS A 470 15.09 0.49 -10.20
C HIS A 470 15.96 0.60 -11.46
N LEU A 471 15.53 1.39 -12.44
CA LEU A 471 16.19 1.53 -13.75
C LEU A 471 17.62 2.08 -13.64
N ASP A 472 17.83 3.11 -12.84
CA ASP A 472 19.12 3.75 -12.61
C ASP A 472 20.16 2.76 -12.05
N ILE A 473 19.74 1.92 -11.11
CA ILE A 473 20.53 0.80 -10.59
C ILE A 473 20.83 -0.22 -11.69
N CYS A 474 19.82 -0.62 -12.47
CA CYS A 474 20.01 -1.59 -13.56
C CYS A 474 21.06 -1.08 -14.56
N ASN A 475 20.94 0.18 -14.99
CA ASN A 475 21.89 0.82 -15.91
C ASN A 475 23.30 0.89 -15.33
N CYS A 476 23.43 1.24 -14.04
CA CYS A 476 24.72 1.26 -13.37
C CYS A 476 25.36 -0.14 -13.31
N ILE A 477 24.60 -1.16 -12.91
CA ILE A 477 25.09 -2.54 -12.85
C ILE A 477 25.46 -3.05 -14.24
N LEU A 478 24.65 -2.83 -15.26
CA LEU A 478 24.93 -3.26 -16.64
C LEU A 478 26.13 -2.54 -17.27
N SER A 479 26.44 -1.32 -16.81
CA SER A 479 27.63 -0.58 -17.21
C SER A 479 28.90 -1.18 -16.58
N LYS A 480 28.84 -1.54 -15.30
CA LYS A 480 29.98 -2.06 -14.52
C LYS A 480 30.21 -3.56 -14.73
N GLU A 481 29.15 -4.36 -14.81
CA GLU A 481 29.14 -5.83 -14.86
C GLU A 481 28.12 -6.35 -15.90
N PRO A 482 28.36 -6.12 -17.21
CA PRO A 482 27.41 -6.50 -18.27
C PRO A 482 27.09 -7.99 -18.30
N ASP A 483 28.03 -8.86 -17.90
CA ASP A 483 27.87 -10.32 -17.89
C ASP A 483 26.71 -10.80 -17.02
N LEU A 484 26.33 -10.01 -15.99
CA LEU A 484 25.23 -10.35 -15.07
C LEU A 484 23.87 -10.48 -15.77
N ILE A 485 23.73 -9.96 -16.99
CA ILE A 485 22.51 -10.11 -17.80
C ILE A 485 22.22 -11.57 -18.16
N SER A 486 23.27 -12.38 -18.30
CA SER A 486 23.18 -13.80 -18.69
C SER A 486 22.97 -14.76 -17.51
N GLU A 487 23.16 -14.25 -16.29
CA GLU A 487 23.00 -15.05 -15.08
C GLU A 487 21.55 -15.42 -14.83
N ILE A 488 21.35 -16.62 -14.26
CA ILE A 488 20.04 -17.14 -13.87
C ILE A 488 20.01 -17.47 -12.38
N ASP A 489 18.81 -17.40 -11.82
CA ASP A 489 18.50 -17.79 -10.44
C ASP A 489 18.31 -19.33 -10.31
N ILE A 490 18.04 -19.84 -9.10
CA ILE A 490 17.86 -21.29 -8.88
C ILE A 490 16.63 -21.87 -9.61
N ASN A 491 15.66 -21.03 -9.94
CA ASN A 491 14.46 -21.39 -10.69
C ASN A 491 14.67 -21.20 -12.20
N LYS A 492 15.92 -21.01 -12.65
CA LYS A 492 16.30 -20.73 -14.03
C LYS A 492 15.67 -19.45 -14.60
N GLN A 493 15.32 -18.49 -13.75
CA GLN A 493 14.80 -17.20 -14.18
C GLN A 493 15.97 -16.26 -14.46
N HIS A 494 16.00 -15.68 -15.67
CA HIS A 494 16.88 -14.57 -16.03
C HIS A 494 16.26 -13.22 -15.64
N VAL A 495 17.05 -12.15 -15.70
CA VAL A 495 16.67 -10.76 -15.32
C VAL A 495 15.39 -10.24 -15.99
N GLY A 496 15.08 -10.68 -17.21
CA GLY A 496 13.85 -10.34 -17.92
C GLY A 496 12.56 -10.80 -17.21
N HIS A 497 12.58 -11.94 -16.49
CA HIS A 497 11.45 -12.36 -15.66
C HIS A 497 11.20 -11.38 -14.50
N PHE A 498 12.26 -10.82 -13.95
CA PHE A 498 12.17 -9.87 -12.84
C PHE A 498 11.75 -8.49 -13.32
N ALA A 499 12.22 -8.05 -14.50
CA ALA A 499 11.71 -6.86 -15.18
C ALA A 499 10.20 -7.00 -15.45
N ALA A 500 9.75 -8.15 -15.97
CA ALA A 500 8.34 -8.45 -16.20
C ALA A 500 7.50 -8.44 -14.91
N LYS A 501 8.10 -8.78 -13.76
CA LYS A 501 7.45 -8.68 -12.45
C LYS A 501 7.28 -7.24 -11.99
N SER A 502 8.29 -6.39 -12.18
CA SER A 502 8.18 -4.95 -11.85
C SER A 502 7.26 -4.19 -12.80
N GLY A 503 7.11 -4.68 -14.04
CA GLY A 503 6.34 -4.02 -15.09
C GLY A 503 7.03 -2.81 -15.71
N ASN A 504 8.29 -2.54 -15.35
CA ASN A 504 9.05 -1.40 -15.88
C ASN A 504 9.57 -1.71 -17.30
N SER A 505 8.87 -1.19 -18.31
CA SER A 505 9.21 -1.31 -19.73
C SER A 505 10.55 -0.66 -20.11
N GLU A 506 10.98 0.37 -19.39
CA GLU A 506 12.27 1.03 -19.61
C GLU A 506 13.43 0.11 -19.20
N ILE A 507 13.25 -0.71 -18.16
CA ILE A 507 14.24 -1.75 -17.80
C ILE A 507 14.34 -2.79 -18.90
N LEU A 508 13.22 -3.22 -19.50
CA LEU A 508 13.26 -4.14 -20.63
C LEU A 508 14.04 -3.54 -21.80
N SER A 509 13.78 -2.28 -22.14
CA SER A 509 14.54 -1.54 -23.17
C SER A 509 16.03 -1.49 -22.84
N ALA A 510 16.39 -1.15 -21.60
CA ALA A 510 17.78 -1.10 -21.15
C ALA A 510 18.48 -2.46 -21.28
N LEU A 511 17.82 -3.55 -20.89
CA LEU A 511 18.33 -4.91 -21.07
C LEU A 511 18.59 -5.22 -22.55
N LEU A 512 17.65 -4.87 -23.43
CA LEU A 512 17.76 -5.09 -24.87
C LEU A 512 18.84 -4.23 -25.55
N THR A 513 19.31 -3.16 -24.91
CA THR A 513 20.52 -2.46 -25.40
C THR A 513 21.81 -3.26 -25.19
N LYS A 514 21.78 -4.27 -24.32
CA LYS A 514 22.94 -5.09 -23.92
C LYS A 514 22.87 -6.53 -24.43
N THR A 515 21.72 -7.00 -24.89
CA THR A 515 21.54 -8.37 -25.38
C THR A 515 20.43 -8.45 -26.43
N ASP A 516 20.45 -9.50 -27.26
CA ASP A 516 19.40 -9.76 -28.25
C ASP A 516 18.10 -10.27 -27.59
N LYS A 517 16.95 -9.92 -28.17
CA LYS A 517 15.62 -10.30 -27.66
C LYS A 517 15.38 -11.81 -27.55
N HIS A 518 16.18 -12.67 -28.19
CA HIS A 518 16.05 -14.13 -28.10
C HIS A 518 16.09 -14.65 -26.66
N PHE A 519 16.86 -14.03 -25.75
CA PHE A 519 16.91 -14.48 -24.35
C PHE A 519 15.55 -14.38 -23.64
N LEU A 520 14.66 -13.48 -24.09
CA LEU A 520 13.32 -13.28 -23.53
C LEU A 520 12.41 -14.51 -23.70
N LYS A 521 12.74 -15.41 -24.63
CA LYS A 521 12.00 -16.65 -24.88
C LYS A 521 12.36 -17.77 -23.91
N MET A 522 13.44 -17.64 -23.16
CA MET A 522 13.85 -18.65 -22.19
C MET A 522 12.85 -18.70 -21.03
N ALA A 523 12.46 -19.91 -20.65
CA ALA A 523 11.53 -20.12 -19.55
C ALA A 523 12.24 -20.57 -18.27
N SER A 524 11.56 -20.38 -17.14
CA SER A 524 11.99 -20.90 -15.84
C SER A 524 11.93 -22.44 -15.80
N LYS A 525 12.36 -23.02 -14.67
CA LYS A 525 12.29 -24.45 -14.40
C LYS A 525 10.89 -25.04 -14.59
N ASP A 526 9.83 -24.28 -14.27
CA ASP A 526 8.43 -24.73 -14.38
C ASP A 526 7.80 -24.37 -15.75
N ASN A 527 8.63 -24.06 -16.75
CA ASN A 527 8.25 -23.50 -18.05
C ASN A 527 7.42 -22.21 -17.93
N ILE A 528 7.74 -21.36 -16.94
CA ILE A 528 7.15 -20.02 -16.81
C ILE A 528 8.02 -19.05 -17.60
N ASN A 529 7.50 -18.48 -18.68
CA ASN A 529 8.16 -17.42 -19.44
C ASN A 529 7.83 -16.01 -18.90
N ILE A 530 8.42 -14.97 -19.50
CA ILE A 530 8.24 -13.58 -19.06
C ILE A 530 6.80 -13.06 -19.20
N LEU A 531 6.03 -13.54 -20.19
CA LEU A 531 4.64 -13.14 -20.39
C LEU A 531 3.75 -13.64 -19.24
N HIS A 532 3.93 -14.89 -18.82
CA HIS A 532 3.22 -15.44 -17.66
C HIS A 532 3.44 -14.57 -16.41
N VAL A 533 4.67 -14.08 -16.21
CA VAL A 533 4.99 -13.18 -15.10
C VAL A 533 4.30 -11.82 -15.26
N ALA A 534 4.37 -11.20 -16.45
CA ALA A 534 3.70 -9.91 -16.70
C ALA A 534 2.17 -10.01 -16.49
N CYS A 535 1.54 -11.09 -16.95
CA CYS A 535 0.11 -11.36 -16.73
C CYS A 535 -0.23 -11.51 -15.25
N LYS A 536 0.60 -12.24 -14.49
CA LYS A 536 0.41 -12.43 -13.04
C LYS A 536 0.34 -11.12 -12.26
N TYR A 537 1.18 -10.17 -12.64
CA TYR A 537 1.30 -8.87 -11.98
C TYR A 537 0.46 -7.76 -12.63
N ALA A 538 -0.31 -8.09 -13.68
CA ALA A 538 -1.15 -7.15 -14.42
C ALA A 538 -0.38 -5.99 -15.08
N ASN A 539 0.83 -6.27 -15.58
CA ASN A 539 1.72 -5.27 -16.20
C ASN A 539 1.39 -5.07 -17.69
N LEU A 540 0.32 -4.32 -17.97
CA LEU A 540 -0.21 -4.12 -19.33
C LEU A 540 0.81 -3.50 -20.29
N GLU A 541 1.50 -2.42 -19.87
CA GLU A 541 2.47 -1.74 -20.74
C GLU A 541 3.67 -2.64 -21.08
N PHE A 542 4.06 -3.52 -20.15
CA PHE A 542 5.07 -4.53 -20.42
C PHE A 542 4.58 -5.53 -21.49
N CYS A 543 3.34 -6.01 -21.38
CA CYS A 543 2.75 -6.90 -22.40
C CYS A 543 2.65 -6.24 -23.78
N LYS A 544 2.28 -4.96 -23.86
CA LYS A 544 2.27 -4.20 -25.11
C LYS A 544 3.65 -4.10 -25.73
N GLN A 545 4.68 -3.84 -24.93
CA GLN A 545 6.05 -3.83 -25.41
C GLN A 545 6.48 -5.21 -25.96
N LEU A 546 6.05 -6.32 -25.35
CA LEU A 546 6.28 -7.66 -25.91
C LEU A 546 5.60 -7.86 -27.28
N LYS A 547 4.43 -7.24 -27.50
CA LYS A 547 3.75 -7.19 -28.82
C LYS A 547 4.60 -6.41 -29.82
N GLU A 548 5.05 -5.21 -29.47
CA GLU A 548 5.89 -4.36 -30.32
C GLU A 548 7.23 -5.03 -30.70
N LEU A 549 7.79 -5.83 -29.79
CA LEU A 549 9.01 -6.59 -30.04
C LEU A 549 8.81 -7.82 -30.96
N ASN A 550 7.57 -8.10 -31.37
CA ASN A 550 7.17 -9.25 -32.18
C ASN A 550 7.60 -10.59 -31.56
N ILE A 551 7.46 -10.72 -30.23
CA ILE A 551 7.73 -11.99 -29.51
C ILE A 551 6.50 -12.52 -28.76
N LEU A 552 5.43 -11.72 -28.68
CA LEU A 552 4.24 -12.08 -27.92
C LEU A 552 3.62 -13.41 -28.38
N ASN A 553 3.53 -13.63 -29.70
CA ASN A 553 2.99 -14.88 -30.25
C ASN A 553 3.77 -16.10 -29.76
N ASP A 554 5.10 -16.09 -29.86
CA ASP A 554 5.95 -17.19 -29.40
C ASP A 554 5.74 -17.49 -27.90
N LEU A 555 5.56 -16.43 -27.10
CA LEU A 555 5.34 -16.57 -25.65
C LEU A 555 3.94 -17.10 -25.30
N CYS A 556 2.92 -16.83 -26.11
CA CYS A 556 1.55 -17.30 -25.90
C CYS A 556 1.38 -18.81 -26.16
N GLN A 557 2.18 -19.39 -27.06
CA GLN A 557 2.10 -20.82 -27.40
C GLN A 557 2.62 -21.74 -26.28
N GLU A 558 3.45 -21.19 -25.39
CA GLU A 558 4.04 -21.94 -24.29
C GLU A 558 3.08 -22.11 -23.12
N THR A 559 3.07 -23.32 -22.53
CA THR A 559 2.34 -23.58 -21.28
C THR A 559 3.28 -24.10 -20.21
N THR A 560 3.01 -23.74 -18.95
CA THR A 560 3.81 -24.21 -17.82
C THR A 560 3.76 -25.73 -17.66
N GLU A 561 4.59 -26.30 -16.79
CA GLU A 561 4.50 -27.73 -16.43
C GLU A 561 3.13 -28.14 -15.86
N LYS A 562 2.34 -27.20 -15.35
CA LYS A 562 0.96 -27.46 -14.88
C LYS A 562 -0.08 -27.32 -16.01
N GLY A 563 0.37 -27.05 -17.23
CA GLY A 563 -0.45 -26.73 -18.39
C GLY A 563 -1.21 -25.42 -18.22
N TRP A 564 -0.62 -24.41 -17.57
CA TRP A 564 -1.22 -23.06 -17.55
C TRP A 564 -0.69 -22.27 -18.74
N ASN A 565 -1.59 -21.68 -19.52
CA ASN A 565 -1.25 -20.63 -20.48
C ASN A 565 -1.25 -19.25 -19.79
N ALA A 566 -0.86 -18.20 -20.52
CA ALA A 566 -0.79 -16.84 -19.97
C ALA A 566 -2.14 -16.30 -19.47
N ALA A 567 -3.27 -16.70 -20.08
CA ALA A 567 -4.60 -16.26 -19.67
C ALA A 567 -4.97 -16.76 -18.25
N LEU A 568 -4.54 -17.97 -17.86
CA LEU A 568 -4.74 -18.44 -16.48
C LEU A 568 -3.95 -17.60 -15.45
N PHE A 569 -2.78 -17.05 -15.81
CA PHE A 569 -2.02 -16.20 -14.89
C PHE A 569 -2.68 -14.86 -14.62
N ILE A 570 -3.50 -14.35 -15.54
CA ILE A 570 -4.33 -13.15 -15.32
C ILE A 570 -5.22 -13.35 -14.09
N THR A 571 -5.68 -14.57 -13.82
CA THR A 571 -6.60 -14.81 -12.69
C THR A 571 -5.94 -14.72 -11.31
N GLU A 572 -4.60 -14.71 -11.24
CA GLU A 572 -3.87 -14.53 -9.98
C GLU A 572 -4.20 -13.15 -9.37
N ARG A 573 -4.15 -13.08 -8.04
CA ARG A 573 -4.56 -11.86 -7.33
C ARG A 573 -3.62 -10.70 -7.66
N SER A 574 -4.17 -9.69 -8.32
CA SER A 574 -3.57 -8.38 -8.54
C SER A 574 -4.52 -7.30 -8.03
N VAL A 575 -3.97 -6.14 -7.67
CA VAL A 575 -4.74 -4.96 -7.24
C VAL A 575 -5.46 -4.32 -8.42
N ASP A 576 -4.90 -4.43 -9.63
CA ASP A 576 -5.44 -3.80 -10.84
C ASP A 576 -6.28 -4.78 -11.66
N GLU A 577 -7.58 -4.82 -11.39
CA GLU A 577 -8.50 -5.68 -12.14
C GLU A 577 -8.73 -5.23 -13.59
N ASP A 578 -8.55 -3.94 -13.89
CA ASP A 578 -8.85 -3.40 -15.21
C ASP A 578 -7.71 -3.71 -16.19
N ASN A 579 -6.45 -3.60 -15.74
CA ASN A 579 -5.31 -4.03 -16.56
C ASN A 579 -5.32 -5.53 -16.85
N ARG A 580 -5.83 -6.35 -15.92
CA ARG A 580 -6.00 -7.79 -16.17
C ARG A 580 -6.94 -8.07 -17.34
N ILE A 581 -8.06 -7.37 -17.41
CA ILE A 581 -9.02 -7.50 -18.52
C ILE A 581 -8.39 -6.99 -19.81
N LYS A 582 -7.73 -5.84 -19.79
CA LYS A 582 -7.02 -5.29 -20.97
C LYS A 582 -5.91 -6.20 -21.48
N ILE A 583 -5.19 -6.88 -20.58
CA ILE A 583 -4.20 -7.89 -20.97
C ILE A 583 -4.91 -9.07 -21.63
N LEU A 584 -6.02 -9.56 -21.08
CA LEU A 584 -6.78 -10.64 -21.72
C LEU A 584 -7.24 -10.23 -23.13
N GLU A 585 -7.76 -9.01 -23.28
CA GLU A 585 -8.12 -8.44 -24.59
C GLU A 585 -6.94 -8.44 -25.56
N LEU A 586 -5.78 -7.95 -25.12
CA LEU A 586 -4.55 -7.95 -25.90
C LEU A 586 -4.09 -9.35 -26.33
N LEU A 587 -4.28 -10.36 -25.46
CA LEU A 587 -3.85 -11.73 -25.76
C LEU A 587 -4.85 -12.50 -26.64
N VAL A 588 -6.11 -12.08 -26.67
CA VAL A 588 -7.14 -12.72 -27.53
C VAL A 588 -7.23 -12.04 -28.88
N GLU A 589 -6.78 -10.80 -28.99
CA GLU A 589 -6.50 -10.15 -30.27
C GLU A 589 -5.64 -11.07 -31.15
N ASP A 590 -5.97 -11.15 -32.44
CA ASP A 590 -5.29 -12.00 -33.43
C ASP A 590 -5.25 -13.51 -33.09
N ASP A 591 -6.19 -14.00 -32.27
CA ASP A 591 -6.31 -15.40 -31.85
C ASP A 591 -5.01 -15.97 -31.22
N LEU A 592 -4.22 -15.12 -30.55
CA LEU A 592 -2.92 -15.52 -29.98
C LEU A 592 -3.06 -16.50 -28.80
N ILE A 593 -4.19 -16.52 -28.09
CA ILE A 593 -4.40 -17.39 -26.94
C ILE A 593 -5.78 -18.05 -26.91
N ASP A 594 -5.81 -19.32 -26.52
CA ASP A 594 -7.06 -20.01 -26.23
C ASP A 594 -7.58 -19.68 -24.82
N VAL A 595 -8.66 -18.90 -24.74
CA VAL A 595 -9.36 -18.56 -23.48
C VAL A 595 -10.07 -19.77 -22.88
N TYR A 596 -10.47 -20.75 -23.70
CA TYR A 596 -11.16 -21.97 -23.29
C TYR A 596 -10.22 -23.06 -22.80
N HIS A 597 -8.91 -22.78 -22.79
CA HIS A 597 -7.88 -23.71 -22.36
C HIS A 597 -8.15 -24.27 -20.95
N VAL A 598 -7.93 -25.58 -20.82
CA VAL A 598 -8.10 -26.33 -19.58
C VAL A 598 -6.73 -26.78 -19.10
N SER A 599 -6.33 -26.32 -17.90
CA SER A 599 -5.08 -26.78 -17.29
C SER A 599 -5.08 -28.28 -17.01
N ARG A 600 -3.90 -28.86 -16.73
CA ARG A 600 -3.78 -30.30 -16.40
C ARG A 600 -4.63 -30.73 -15.19
N ALA A 601 -4.96 -29.78 -14.30
CA ALA A 601 -5.82 -30.00 -13.15
C ALA A 601 -7.33 -29.81 -13.45
N GLY A 602 -7.72 -29.62 -14.71
CA GLY A 602 -9.11 -29.36 -15.11
C GLY A 602 -9.58 -27.92 -14.86
N LYS A 603 -8.70 -26.98 -14.49
CA LYS A 603 -9.10 -25.60 -14.18
C LYS A 603 -9.09 -24.73 -15.43
N THR A 604 -10.16 -23.97 -15.62
CA THR A 604 -10.31 -22.93 -16.64
C THR A 604 -10.04 -21.53 -16.06
N ILE A 605 -9.93 -20.53 -16.92
CA ILE A 605 -9.85 -19.13 -16.50
C ILE A 605 -11.05 -18.71 -15.63
N LEU A 606 -12.26 -19.16 -15.97
CA LEU A 606 -13.47 -18.87 -15.20
C LEU A 606 -13.45 -19.54 -13.81
N TYR A 607 -13.02 -20.81 -13.73
CA TYR A 607 -12.86 -21.51 -12.46
C TYR A 607 -11.92 -20.75 -11.52
N ASN A 608 -10.76 -20.32 -12.03
CA ASN A 608 -9.80 -19.58 -11.22
C ASN A 608 -10.29 -18.18 -10.85
N ALA A 609 -10.96 -17.47 -11.75
CA ALA A 609 -11.55 -16.16 -11.46
C ALA A 609 -12.55 -16.22 -10.29
N TYR A 610 -13.37 -17.29 -10.23
CA TYR A 610 -14.22 -17.56 -9.08
C TYR A 610 -13.45 -17.87 -7.80
N GLY A 611 -12.47 -18.77 -7.88
CA GLY A 611 -11.66 -19.18 -6.72
C GLY A 611 -10.91 -18.01 -6.08
N ASN A 612 -10.47 -17.06 -6.91
CA ASN A 612 -9.74 -15.85 -6.50
C ASN A 612 -10.64 -14.66 -6.20
N GLN A 613 -11.95 -14.78 -6.44
CA GLN A 613 -13.00 -13.81 -6.14
C GLN A 613 -12.91 -12.50 -6.94
N SER A 614 -12.50 -12.57 -8.22
CA SER A 614 -12.48 -11.39 -9.09
C SER A 614 -13.84 -11.17 -9.75
N ILE A 615 -14.65 -10.28 -9.17
CA ILE A 615 -16.01 -10.01 -9.65
C ILE A 615 -15.99 -9.40 -11.05
N LYS A 616 -15.11 -8.43 -11.31
CA LYS A 616 -15.02 -7.79 -12.63
C LYS A 616 -14.63 -8.78 -13.72
N LEU A 617 -13.58 -9.58 -13.48
CA LEU A 617 -13.13 -10.58 -14.45
C LEU A 617 -14.19 -11.66 -14.67
N VAL A 618 -14.87 -12.11 -13.62
CA VAL A 618 -16.01 -13.04 -13.75
C VAL A 618 -17.09 -12.46 -14.65
N ASN A 619 -17.53 -11.22 -14.42
CA ASN A 619 -18.56 -10.60 -15.25
C ASN A 619 -18.10 -10.50 -16.71
N TYR A 620 -16.89 -10.01 -16.93
CA TYR A 620 -16.30 -9.93 -18.26
C TYR A 620 -16.28 -11.29 -18.97
N LEU A 621 -15.77 -12.34 -18.31
CA LEU A 621 -15.73 -13.68 -18.89
C LEU A 621 -17.12 -14.23 -19.21
N LEU A 622 -18.12 -13.96 -18.36
CA LEU A 622 -19.49 -14.41 -18.59
C LEU A 622 -20.22 -13.61 -19.68
N ASP A 623 -19.81 -12.36 -19.91
CA ASP A 623 -20.34 -11.50 -20.98
C ASP A 623 -19.78 -11.87 -22.35
N HIS A 624 -18.46 -12.09 -22.41
CA HIS A 624 -17.74 -12.27 -23.67
C HIS A 624 -17.51 -13.75 -24.04
N TYR A 625 -17.44 -14.66 -23.06
CA TYR A 625 -17.13 -16.08 -23.25
C TYR A 625 -18.11 -16.99 -22.48
N PRO A 626 -19.43 -16.93 -22.78
CA PRO A 626 -20.46 -17.63 -22.00
C PRO A 626 -20.29 -19.16 -21.96
N ASP A 627 -19.65 -19.75 -22.98
CA ASP A 627 -19.45 -21.20 -23.10
C ASP A 627 -18.43 -21.78 -22.11
N LEU A 628 -17.64 -20.93 -21.42
CA LEU A 628 -16.70 -21.35 -20.37
C LEU A 628 -17.38 -22.13 -19.22
N LYS A 629 -18.69 -22.00 -19.04
CA LYS A 629 -19.48 -22.71 -18.03
C LYS A 629 -19.63 -24.21 -18.30
N GLY A 630 -19.52 -24.62 -19.57
CA GLY A 630 -19.98 -25.93 -20.04
C GLY A 630 -18.88 -26.83 -20.59
N ILE A 631 -17.60 -26.54 -20.32
CA ILE A 631 -16.49 -27.32 -20.85
C ILE A 631 -16.49 -28.71 -20.21
N GLU A 632 -16.76 -29.74 -21.01
CA GLU A 632 -17.04 -31.13 -20.58
C GLU A 632 -15.91 -31.77 -19.74
N ARG A 633 -14.66 -31.35 -19.97
CA ARG A 633 -13.46 -31.86 -19.26
C ARG A 633 -12.92 -30.89 -18.19
N ALA A 634 -13.61 -29.79 -17.94
CA ALA A 634 -13.23 -28.83 -16.91
C ALA A 634 -13.93 -29.13 -15.58
N LEU A 635 -13.29 -28.72 -14.49
CA LEU A 635 -13.93 -28.64 -13.19
C LEU A 635 -15.06 -27.62 -13.24
N ASP A 636 -16.19 -27.94 -12.61
CA ASP A 636 -17.32 -27.03 -12.50
C ASP A 636 -16.86 -25.75 -11.77
N PRO A 637 -16.90 -24.57 -12.45
CA PRO A 637 -16.51 -23.31 -11.85
C PRO A 637 -17.26 -22.97 -10.55
N LYS A 638 -18.49 -23.49 -10.37
CA LYS A 638 -19.25 -23.30 -9.13
C LYS A 638 -18.56 -23.87 -7.90
N GLN A 639 -17.80 -24.96 -8.06
CA GLN A 639 -17.10 -25.60 -6.95
C GLN A 639 -16.00 -24.70 -6.37
N ALA A 640 -15.53 -23.71 -7.13
CA ALA A 640 -14.53 -22.75 -6.69
C ALA A 640 -15.11 -21.56 -5.91
N ILE A 641 -16.43 -21.34 -5.96
CA ILE A 641 -17.07 -20.15 -5.40
C ILE A 641 -16.97 -20.15 -3.87
N LYS A 642 -16.38 -19.09 -3.32
CA LYS A 642 -16.25 -18.88 -1.87
C LYS A 642 -17.06 -17.69 -1.36
N SER A 643 -17.61 -16.86 -2.26
CA SER A 643 -18.34 -15.64 -1.94
C SER A 643 -19.81 -15.77 -2.35
N GLN A 644 -20.70 -15.28 -1.48
CA GLN A 644 -22.13 -15.25 -1.75
C GLN A 644 -22.48 -14.30 -2.92
N GLU A 645 -21.81 -13.17 -3.04
CA GLU A 645 -22.02 -12.19 -4.12
C GLU A 645 -21.75 -12.80 -5.49
N ILE A 646 -20.64 -13.55 -5.60
CA ILE A 646 -20.26 -14.26 -6.81
C ILE A 646 -21.26 -15.37 -7.16
N SER A 647 -21.78 -16.06 -6.13
CA SER A 647 -22.84 -17.07 -6.29
C SER A 647 -24.12 -16.44 -6.84
N GLU A 648 -24.52 -15.27 -6.33
CA GLU A 648 -25.70 -14.54 -6.78
C GLU A 648 -25.56 -14.05 -8.24
N ILE A 649 -24.39 -13.55 -8.63
CA ILE A 649 -24.09 -13.19 -10.03
C ILE A 649 -24.29 -14.39 -10.94
N PHE A 650 -23.72 -15.53 -10.56
CA PHE A 650 -23.80 -16.76 -11.34
C PHE A 650 -25.26 -17.28 -11.45
N GLU A 651 -26.00 -17.32 -10.35
CA GLU A 651 -27.41 -17.75 -10.32
C GLU A 651 -28.32 -16.81 -11.12
N LYS A 652 -28.11 -15.49 -11.04
CA LYS A 652 -28.85 -14.50 -11.84
C LYS A 652 -28.63 -14.72 -13.35
N ARG A 653 -27.41 -15.05 -13.76
CA ARG A 653 -27.04 -15.34 -15.15
C ARG A 653 -27.66 -16.64 -15.67
N LEU A 654 -27.68 -17.71 -14.86
CA LEU A 654 -28.37 -18.95 -15.21
C LEU A 654 -29.88 -18.76 -15.44
N ARG A 655 -30.53 -17.92 -14.62
CA ARG A 655 -31.96 -17.63 -14.76
C ARG A 655 -32.28 -16.86 -16.03
N THR A 656 -31.43 -15.92 -16.42
CA THR A 656 -31.59 -15.14 -17.65
C THR A 656 -31.33 -15.98 -18.92
N GLU A 657 -30.41 -16.93 -18.89
CA GLU A 657 -30.21 -17.88 -20.00
C GLU A 657 -31.39 -18.85 -20.17
N LYS A 658 -31.96 -19.35 -19.06
CA LYS A 658 -33.18 -20.18 -19.10
C LYS A 658 -34.38 -19.41 -19.63
N SER A 659 -34.53 -18.12 -19.31
CA SER A 659 -35.62 -17.30 -19.85
C SER A 659 -35.45 -17.01 -21.34
N LYS A 660 -34.22 -16.81 -21.82
CA LYS A 660 -33.91 -16.63 -23.26
C LYS A 660 -34.10 -17.92 -24.08
N ARG A 661 -33.75 -19.09 -23.53
CA ARG A 661 -34.05 -20.40 -24.17
C ARG A 661 -35.54 -20.73 -24.17
N GLY A 662 -36.32 -20.15 -23.25
CA GLY A 662 -37.78 -20.23 -23.25
C GLY A 662 -38.48 -19.38 -24.32
N SER A 663 -37.76 -18.45 -24.98
CA SER A 663 -38.32 -17.53 -25.98
C SER A 663 -37.78 -17.72 -27.40
N PHE A 664 -36.98 -18.75 -27.66
CA PHE A 664 -36.49 -19.06 -29.01
C PHE A 664 -36.55 -20.57 -29.24
N PHE A 665 -37.58 -21.02 -29.95
CA PHE A 665 -37.60 -22.34 -30.60
C PHE A 665 -36.73 -22.24 -31.86
N PRO A 666 -35.59 -22.95 -31.98
CA PRO A 666 -34.97 -23.16 -33.28
C PRO A 666 -35.79 -24.23 -34.01
N ARG A 667 -36.51 -23.82 -35.06
CA ARG A 667 -37.05 -24.75 -36.06
C ARG A 667 -35.88 -25.31 -36.90
N PHE A 668 -35.53 -26.57 -36.65
CA PHE A 668 -34.88 -27.54 -37.56
C PHE A 668 -33.47 -27.19 -38.09
N ARG A 669 -32.54 -28.12 -38.37
CA ARG A 669 -32.65 -29.50 -38.88
C ARG A 669 -31.52 -30.39 -38.33
N ARG A 670 -31.87 -31.65 -38.04
CA ARG A 670 -30.98 -32.80 -38.21
C ARG A 670 -30.69 -32.96 -39.71
N ASN A 671 -29.43 -33.16 -40.08
CA ASN A 671 -29.00 -34.16 -41.06
C ASN A 671 -27.46 -34.21 -41.07
N TRP A 672 -26.96 -35.39 -40.69
CA TRP A 672 -25.66 -36.02 -40.96
C TRP A 672 -24.38 -35.18 -40.83
#